data_AF-A0A2E1KCK6-F1
#
_entry.id   AF-A0A2E1KCK6-F1
#
_cell.length_a   1.000
_cell.length_b   1.000
_cell.length_c   1.000
_cell.angle_alpha   90.00
_cell.angle_beta   90.00
_cell.angle_gamma   90.00
#
_symmetry.space_group_name_H-M   'P 1'
#
loop_
_entity.id
_entity.type
_entity.pdbx_description
1 polymer ?
#
loop_
_entity_poly.entity_id
_entity_poly.type
_entity_poly.pdbx_seq_one_letter_code
_entity_poly.pdbx_strand_id
1 'polypeptide(L)'
;MVSGALSMISRILKNYNLKKIHSIAILLCLFFFIPHKGNGQADGTRKLRNFDNHAYEVINVPMSWGDATEFALKKGGALAKIETFQEHTFLRFLMKDTKTTAADGGGAKYFWLGGTDAQVEGSWNWTDDSKINPLSITAKDLWGNGKGFETGLSEPDNFMDNQHCLAMGLESWPAGATDAEAFGSAGQWNDISCSNRLDFVIEYDIGASFEDGTLNVRHFSAGDNNYRASFQLSPCATVCLKLISASETDLPASPLASNFSESVLSIKKLTFGDQMYELDLKLIDSQSLIFEVTGSSLTSSTLTYPTSNWITAKPETVGIDTNKLQKAIDYAFDDVIIDGVPTAQFTQGLVIVRQGVIIAERYGTDADKESIATSWSTAKSFTSALAGIAIENGSIASVDTPASEFITEWQVGETKDITIRNLLMMSSGLQEFDNDAITMYVGTQNEEGAYEIVDNLKYSIENRQADPDLAPWLGASYNWNYQNADTQIVGASIERATGKSLASFAERELFSKIGMSAGWWQDGFGNYMPWCCIDATTRDFARFGLLYAREGKWQGSAVVPAAWVTESTELSTITSPALKVGYGYFWWPHVDGEWFYAAGSRSNNIYIHPGLDLIVARNSTLEFLGDENAKDRATGAHRTLFPAKWDHEEFFELVIDSVNQ
;
A
#
# COMPACT_ATOMS: atom_id res chain seq x y z
N MET A 1 6.68 -2.29 24.72
CA MET A 1 7.83 -1.35 24.80
C MET A 1 9.17 -2.07 24.90
N VAL A 2 9.42 -2.99 25.85
CA VAL A 2 10.76 -3.61 26.03
C VAL A 2 11.22 -4.54 24.87
N SER A 3 10.31 -5.10 24.07
CA SER A 3 10.66 -6.07 23.00
C SER A 3 11.34 -5.46 21.76
N GLY A 4 11.05 -4.19 21.43
CA GLY A 4 11.58 -3.54 20.22
C GLY A 4 13.09 -3.30 20.31
N ALA A 5 13.53 -2.61 21.35
CA ALA A 5 14.93 -2.39 21.65
C ALA A 5 15.73 -3.71 21.74
N LEU A 6 15.22 -4.72 22.45
CA LEU A 6 15.87 -6.04 22.51
C LEU A 6 16.00 -6.72 21.14
N SER A 7 15.06 -6.53 20.22
CA SER A 7 15.11 -7.10 18.87
C SER A 7 16.22 -6.46 18.02
N MET A 8 16.24 -5.13 17.94
CA MET A 8 17.27 -4.39 17.20
C MET A 8 18.67 -4.61 17.79
N ILE A 9 18.79 -4.48 19.11
CA ILE A 9 20.04 -4.75 19.85
C ILE A 9 20.49 -6.20 19.65
N SER A 10 19.58 -7.19 19.70
CA SER A 10 19.92 -8.58 19.43
C SER A 10 20.38 -8.82 17.99
N ARG A 11 19.79 -8.14 17.00
CA ARG A 11 20.25 -8.21 15.59
C ARG A 11 21.65 -7.61 15.42
N ILE A 12 21.91 -6.42 15.98
CA ILE A 12 23.23 -5.77 15.96
C ILE A 12 24.28 -6.70 16.61
N LEU A 13 23.99 -7.24 17.80
CA LEU A 13 24.89 -8.15 18.54
C LEU A 13 25.06 -9.52 17.88
N LYS A 14 24.08 -10.03 17.12
CA LYS A 14 24.20 -11.29 16.36
C LYS A 14 25.09 -11.14 15.13
N ASN A 15 25.01 -10.00 14.45
CA ASN A 15 25.84 -9.74 13.26
C ASN A 15 27.28 -9.34 13.66
N TYR A 16 27.48 -8.63 14.77
CA TYR A 16 28.80 -8.25 15.27
C TYR A 16 29.43 -9.31 16.18
N ASN A 17 30.20 -10.20 15.57
CA ASN A 17 31.04 -11.20 16.26
C ASN A 17 32.23 -10.52 16.96
N LEU A 18 31.98 -9.91 18.13
CA LEU A 18 32.89 -9.03 18.88
C LEU A 18 34.23 -9.71 19.27
N LYS A 19 35.23 -9.61 18.38
CA LYS A 19 36.64 -9.91 18.68
C LYS A 19 37.56 -8.75 18.27
N LYS A 20 38.03 -8.01 19.30
CA LYS A 20 39.23 -7.14 19.36
C LYS A 20 39.55 -6.24 18.15
N ILE A 21 39.59 -4.93 18.40
CA ILE A 21 40.68 -4.02 17.99
C ILE A 21 40.94 -3.01 19.13
N HIS A 22 42.11 -2.35 19.14
CA HIS A 22 42.56 -1.38 20.16
C HIS A 22 42.94 -0.04 19.52
N SER A 23 42.77 1.06 20.29
CA SER A 23 43.38 2.41 20.10
C SER A 23 42.83 3.23 18.90
N ILE A 24 42.57 4.55 18.97
CA ILE A 24 43.46 5.67 19.33
C ILE A 24 42.68 6.98 19.73
N ALA A 25 43.36 7.85 20.47
CA ALA A 25 43.21 9.30 20.75
C ALA A 25 41.90 10.11 20.53
N ILE A 26 41.50 10.78 21.63
CA ILE A 26 41.17 12.22 21.80
C ILE A 26 40.66 13.01 20.58
N LEU A 27 39.38 13.42 20.66
CA LEU A 27 38.87 14.67 20.09
C LEU A 27 38.20 15.45 21.24
N LEU A 28 38.60 16.70 21.46
CA LEU A 28 38.12 17.54 22.58
C LEU A 28 37.66 18.89 22.00
N CYS A 29 36.62 19.48 22.61
CA CYS A 29 36.04 20.80 22.28
C CYS A 29 35.16 20.88 21.00
N LEU A 30 33.97 20.26 21.02
CA LEU A 30 32.88 20.57 20.08
C LEU A 30 31.59 21.12 20.73
N PHE A 31 31.27 20.78 21.99
CA PHE A 31 30.00 21.16 22.62
C PHE A 31 30.03 22.39 23.55
N PHE A 32 31.20 22.95 23.89
CA PHE A 32 31.31 24.06 24.87
C PHE A 32 31.79 25.40 24.28
N PHE A 33 32.16 25.45 23.00
CA PHE A 33 32.56 26.68 22.30
C PHE A 33 32.10 26.65 20.83
N ILE A 34 30.79 26.73 20.62
CA ILE A 34 30.21 26.99 19.30
C ILE A 34 30.20 28.50 19.08
N PRO A 35 30.93 29.06 18.09
CA PRO A 35 30.92 30.49 17.84
C PRO A 35 29.58 30.91 17.24
N HIS A 36 28.87 31.80 17.94
CA HIS A 36 27.60 32.35 17.51
C HIS A 36 27.81 33.24 16.27
N LYS A 37 27.64 32.69 15.06
CA LYS A 37 27.53 33.49 13.83
C LYS A 37 26.17 34.17 13.83
N GLY A 38 26.17 35.50 13.92
CA GLY A 38 24.93 36.28 13.97
C GLY A 38 24.15 36.21 12.65
N ASN A 39 22.84 35.99 12.79
CA ASN A 39 21.78 36.21 11.80
C ASN A 39 22.19 36.16 10.32
N GLY A 40 22.16 34.96 9.74
CA GLY A 40 21.50 34.83 8.45
C GLY A 40 20.04 35.26 8.62
N GLN A 41 19.52 36.11 7.75
CA GLN A 41 18.10 36.45 7.79
C GLN A 41 17.27 35.17 7.64
N ALA A 42 16.17 35.07 8.38
CA ALA A 42 15.15 34.09 8.11
C ALA A 42 14.55 34.39 6.72
N ASP A 43 15.13 33.75 5.70
CA ASP A 43 14.54 33.63 4.37
C ASP A 43 13.12 33.06 4.53
N GLY A 44 12.18 33.57 3.73
CA GLY A 44 10.74 33.37 3.94
C GLY A 44 10.42 31.89 4.12
N THR A 45 10.07 31.50 5.35
CA THR A 45 10.16 30.13 5.90
C THR A 45 10.05 29.04 4.83
N ARG A 46 11.19 28.41 4.46
CA ARG A 46 11.23 27.31 3.49
C ARG A 46 10.19 26.26 3.88
N LYS A 47 9.15 26.11 3.04
CA LYS A 47 8.00 25.26 3.34
C LYS A 47 8.31 23.81 2.92
N LEU A 48 9.01 23.09 3.79
CA LEU A 48 9.31 21.69 3.55
C LEU A 48 8.07 20.79 3.62
N ARG A 49 8.15 19.66 2.93
CA ARG A 49 7.30 18.48 3.10
C ARG A 49 8.20 17.29 3.39
N ASN A 50 7.75 16.32 4.18
CA ASN A 50 8.54 15.13 4.49
C ASN A 50 7.85 13.89 3.93
N PHE A 51 8.64 12.98 3.38
CA PHE A 51 8.22 11.64 3.04
C PHE A 51 9.31 10.67 3.49
N ASP A 52 8.92 9.64 4.24
CA ASP A 52 9.82 8.74 4.96
C ASP A 52 11.05 9.38 5.63
N ASN A 53 12.26 9.18 5.10
CA ASN A 53 13.54 9.71 5.62
C ASN A 53 14.05 10.94 4.84
N HIS A 54 13.23 11.48 3.94
CA HIS A 54 13.56 12.59 3.05
C HIS A 54 12.71 13.85 3.37
N ALA A 55 13.31 15.02 3.18
CA ALA A 55 12.62 16.30 3.16
C ALA A 55 12.68 16.90 1.76
N TYR A 56 11.59 17.56 1.36
CA TYR A 56 11.36 18.05 0.00
C TYR A 56 11.04 19.54 0.00
N GLU A 57 11.68 20.27 -0.92
CA GLU A 57 11.47 21.71 -1.15
C GLU A 57 11.07 21.96 -2.61
N VAL A 58 9.86 22.50 -2.81
CA VAL A 58 9.34 22.87 -4.13
C VAL A 58 9.98 24.17 -4.60
N ILE A 59 10.55 24.16 -5.80
CA ILE A 59 11.19 25.32 -6.44
C ILE A 59 10.36 25.78 -7.63
N ASN A 60 9.53 26.80 -7.39
CA ASN A 60 8.69 27.47 -8.40
C ASN A 60 9.48 28.52 -9.20
N VAL A 61 10.71 28.18 -9.59
CA VAL A 61 11.60 29.03 -10.40
C VAL A 61 12.05 28.18 -11.58
N PRO A 62 11.39 28.28 -12.75
CA PRO A 62 11.60 27.35 -13.85
C PRO A 62 13.04 27.35 -14.36
N MET A 63 13.66 26.17 -14.39
CA MET A 63 15.08 25.95 -14.74
C MET A 63 15.25 24.87 -15.80
N SER A 64 16.36 24.94 -16.56
CA SER A 64 16.80 23.78 -17.34
C SER A 64 17.16 22.64 -16.39
N TRP A 65 17.11 21.39 -16.84
CA TRP A 65 17.42 20.25 -15.98
C TRP A 65 18.83 20.36 -15.37
N GLY A 66 19.81 20.80 -16.17
CA GLY A 66 21.18 21.04 -15.72
C GLY A 66 21.29 22.18 -14.69
N ASP A 67 20.63 23.33 -14.94
CA ASP A 67 20.57 24.44 -13.98
C ASP A 67 19.94 23.98 -12.65
N ALA A 68 18.87 23.18 -12.72
CA ALA A 68 18.12 22.68 -11.57
C ALA A 68 18.93 21.69 -10.73
N THR A 69 19.64 20.77 -11.38
CA THR A 69 20.61 19.85 -10.74
C THR A 69 21.73 20.62 -10.04
N GLU A 70 22.35 21.61 -10.71
CA GLU A 70 23.36 22.47 -10.08
C GLU A 70 22.78 23.27 -8.89
N PHE A 71 21.54 23.74 -8.98
CA PHE A 71 20.87 24.50 -7.93
C PHE A 71 20.55 23.64 -6.71
N ALA A 72 20.08 22.41 -6.91
CA ALA A 72 19.85 21.43 -5.85
C ALA A 72 21.15 21.11 -5.09
N LEU A 73 22.23 20.80 -5.83
CA LEU A 73 23.55 20.52 -5.26
C LEU A 73 24.11 21.71 -4.45
N LYS A 74 23.94 22.94 -4.95
CA LYS A 74 24.34 24.17 -4.23
C LYS A 74 23.53 24.41 -2.95
N LYS A 75 22.33 23.83 -2.83
CA LYS A 75 21.51 23.82 -1.60
C LYS A 75 21.79 22.62 -0.68
N GLY A 76 22.66 21.68 -1.08
CA GLY A 76 22.99 20.48 -0.31
C GLY A 76 21.99 19.33 -0.46
N GLY A 77 21.15 19.36 -1.50
CA GLY A 77 20.23 18.28 -1.88
C GLY A 77 20.48 17.78 -3.31
N ALA A 78 19.54 16.99 -3.82
CA ALA A 78 19.51 16.52 -5.21
C ALA A 78 18.15 16.86 -5.86
N LEU A 79 18.02 16.69 -7.17
CA LEU A 79 16.68 16.62 -7.78
C LEU A 79 15.99 15.34 -7.31
N ALA A 80 14.69 15.42 -7.07
CA ALA A 80 13.95 14.32 -6.45
C ALA A 80 14.08 12.99 -7.23
N LYS A 81 14.38 11.94 -6.46
CA LYS A 81 14.44 10.54 -6.84
C LYS A 81 13.09 9.89 -6.54
N ILE A 82 12.84 8.73 -7.15
CA ILE A 82 11.71 7.87 -6.80
C ILE A 82 12.24 6.46 -6.54
N GLU A 83 12.10 5.99 -5.31
CA GLU A 83 12.45 4.65 -4.87
C GLU A 83 11.21 3.79 -4.55
N THR A 84 10.03 4.40 -4.36
CA THR A 84 8.76 3.69 -4.10
C THR A 84 7.55 4.29 -4.85
N PHE A 85 6.51 3.49 -5.08
CA PHE A 85 5.23 3.97 -5.66
C PHE A 85 4.54 5.04 -4.80
N GLN A 86 4.73 4.96 -3.48
CA GLN A 86 4.20 5.91 -2.52
C GLN A 86 4.92 7.26 -2.61
N GLU A 87 6.23 7.25 -2.83
CA GLU A 87 7.04 8.46 -3.05
C GLU A 87 6.71 9.13 -4.39
N HIS A 88 6.53 8.31 -5.45
CA HIS A 88 5.99 8.75 -6.74
C HIS A 88 4.65 9.50 -6.57
N THR A 89 3.70 8.88 -5.87
CA THR A 89 2.38 9.47 -5.61
C THR A 89 2.49 10.76 -4.77
N PHE A 90 3.36 10.75 -3.75
CA PHE A 90 3.64 11.92 -2.92
C PHE A 90 4.20 13.09 -3.75
N LEU A 91 5.18 12.86 -4.63
CA LEU A 91 5.76 13.90 -5.49
C LEU A 91 4.73 14.46 -6.48
N ARG A 92 3.88 13.60 -7.07
CA ARG A 92 2.77 14.03 -7.94
C ARG A 92 1.82 14.98 -7.20
N PHE A 93 1.40 14.62 -5.98
CA PHE A 93 0.54 15.48 -5.16
C PHE A 93 1.24 16.75 -4.66
N LEU A 94 2.53 16.67 -4.35
CA LEU A 94 3.36 17.82 -3.96
C LEU A 94 3.44 18.87 -5.08
N MET A 95 3.50 18.41 -6.34
CA MET A 95 3.69 19.26 -7.52
C MET A 95 2.39 19.55 -8.29
N LYS A 96 1.22 19.08 -7.84
CA LYS A 96 -0.06 19.22 -8.56
C LYS A 96 -0.44 20.65 -9.00
N ASP A 97 0.01 21.67 -8.27
CA ASP A 97 -0.28 23.09 -8.53
C ASP A 97 0.74 23.76 -9.49
N THR A 98 1.72 22.99 -9.99
CA THR A 98 2.74 23.41 -10.97
C THR A 98 2.09 23.91 -12.26
N LYS A 99 2.74 24.87 -12.92
CA LYS A 99 2.21 25.51 -14.15
C LYS A 99 3.18 25.48 -15.33
N THR A 100 4.36 24.90 -15.15
CA THR A 100 5.32 24.75 -16.24
C THR A 100 4.91 23.64 -17.20
N THR A 101 5.12 23.89 -18.49
CA THR A 101 4.70 23.01 -19.59
C THR A 101 5.87 22.78 -20.55
N ALA A 102 5.97 21.59 -21.11
CA ALA A 102 6.97 21.22 -22.11
C ALA A 102 6.31 21.11 -23.49
N ALA A 103 6.83 21.78 -24.51
CA ALA A 103 6.18 21.84 -25.83
C ALA A 103 6.43 20.56 -26.66
N ASP A 104 7.61 19.96 -26.49
CA ASP A 104 8.03 18.64 -26.95
C ASP A 104 7.30 17.52 -26.19
N GLY A 105 7.04 17.69 -24.89
CA GLY A 105 6.12 16.84 -24.10
C GLY A 105 4.62 17.05 -24.42
N GLY A 106 4.26 17.37 -25.67
CA GLY A 106 2.87 17.55 -26.11
C GLY A 106 2.13 18.75 -25.48
N GLY A 107 2.83 19.70 -24.87
CA GLY A 107 2.26 20.91 -24.27
C GLY A 107 1.66 20.73 -22.87
N ALA A 108 1.71 19.53 -22.28
CA ALA A 108 1.15 19.24 -20.96
C ALA A 108 1.98 19.85 -19.82
N LYS A 109 1.43 19.84 -18.59
CA LYS A 109 2.14 20.26 -17.37
C LYS A 109 3.15 19.22 -16.90
N TYR A 110 4.36 19.66 -16.59
CA TYR A 110 5.47 18.84 -16.10
C TYR A 110 6.28 19.52 -15.01
N PHE A 111 6.97 18.70 -14.20
CA PHE A 111 8.08 19.11 -13.34
C PHE A 111 9.27 18.16 -13.49
N TRP A 112 10.49 18.62 -13.16
CA TRP A 112 11.69 17.79 -13.27
C TRP A 112 11.83 16.76 -12.13
N LEU A 113 12.23 15.55 -12.52
CA LEU A 113 12.81 14.53 -11.64
C LEU A 113 14.32 14.44 -11.88
N GLY A 114 15.06 13.83 -10.94
CA GLY A 114 16.51 13.68 -11.01
C GLY A 114 17.04 12.65 -12.01
N GLY A 115 16.25 12.24 -13.01
CA GLY A 115 16.63 11.22 -13.98
C GLY A 115 17.16 11.76 -15.31
N THR A 116 18.17 11.11 -15.88
CA THR A 116 18.70 11.39 -17.23
C THR A 116 19.37 10.15 -17.85
N ASP A 117 19.37 10.05 -19.17
CA ASP A 117 20.19 9.10 -19.91
C ASP A 117 21.27 9.77 -20.81
N ALA A 118 21.42 11.10 -20.72
CA ALA A 118 22.29 11.91 -21.60
C ALA A 118 23.77 11.48 -21.67
N GLN A 119 24.25 10.62 -20.76
CA GLN A 119 25.58 10.01 -20.84
C GLN A 119 25.65 8.81 -21.79
N VAL A 120 24.59 7.98 -21.80
CA VAL A 120 24.47 6.73 -22.56
C VAL A 120 22.98 6.51 -22.86
N GLU A 121 22.62 6.77 -24.12
CA GLU A 121 21.29 6.60 -24.70
C GLU A 121 20.56 5.33 -24.22
N GLY A 122 19.31 5.48 -23.78
CA GLY A 122 18.48 4.42 -23.24
C GLY A 122 18.93 3.85 -21.89
N SER A 123 19.95 4.45 -21.24
CA SER A 123 20.54 3.95 -19.99
C SER A 123 20.36 4.91 -18.82
N TRP A 124 19.10 5.20 -18.53
CA TRP A 124 18.61 6.09 -17.46
C TRP A 124 19.29 5.88 -16.09
N ASN A 125 19.78 6.98 -15.52
CA ASN A 125 20.36 7.07 -14.18
C ASN A 125 19.74 8.25 -13.43
N TRP A 126 19.67 8.12 -12.12
CA TRP A 126 19.44 9.23 -11.21
C TRP A 126 20.70 10.10 -11.08
N THR A 127 20.58 11.31 -10.52
CA THR A 127 21.71 12.25 -10.32
C THR A 127 22.79 11.76 -9.35
N ASP A 128 22.58 10.62 -8.68
CA ASP A 128 23.56 9.90 -7.84
C ASP A 128 24.28 8.76 -8.60
N ASP A 129 24.17 8.74 -9.94
CA ASP A 129 24.62 7.68 -10.87
C ASP A 129 23.96 6.30 -10.65
N SER A 130 22.96 6.15 -9.78
CA SER A 130 22.22 4.89 -9.61
C SER A 130 21.24 4.66 -10.77
N LYS A 131 21.11 3.40 -11.22
CA LYS A 131 20.27 3.03 -12.37
C LYS A 131 18.78 3.20 -12.08
N ILE A 132 18.04 3.76 -13.02
CA ILE A 132 16.57 3.79 -12.98
C ILE A 132 16.04 2.44 -13.48
N ASN A 133 15.24 1.76 -12.67
CA ASN A 133 14.52 0.54 -13.05
C ASN A 133 13.07 0.63 -12.55
N PRO A 134 12.11 1.02 -13.40
CA PRO A 134 10.71 1.16 -13.02
C PRO A 134 10.13 -0.08 -12.33
N LEU A 135 10.46 -1.28 -12.83
CA LEU A 135 9.98 -2.56 -12.30
C LEU A 135 10.50 -2.89 -10.90
N SER A 136 11.51 -2.17 -10.40
CA SER A 136 11.94 -2.28 -9.00
C SER A 136 11.11 -1.40 -8.05
N ILE A 137 10.51 -0.33 -8.57
CA ILE A 137 9.68 0.64 -7.84
C ILE A 137 8.23 0.14 -7.75
N THR A 138 7.65 -0.27 -8.87
CA THR A 138 6.25 -0.71 -8.99
C THR A 138 6.04 -1.65 -10.18
N ALA A 139 4.96 -2.44 -10.15
CA ALA A 139 4.45 -3.19 -11.29
C ALA A 139 3.48 -2.39 -12.18
N LYS A 140 3.13 -1.15 -11.80
CA LYS A 140 2.39 -0.20 -12.65
C LYS A 140 3.34 0.47 -13.64
N ASP A 141 2.86 0.77 -14.84
CA ASP A 141 3.65 1.48 -15.85
C ASP A 141 3.93 2.93 -15.45
N LEU A 142 5.19 3.20 -15.08
CA LEU A 142 5.65 4.54 -14.73
C LEU A 142 5.92 5.41 -15.94
N TRP A 143 6.36 4.86 -17.07
CA TRP A 143 6.52 5.60 -18.32
C TRP A 143 5.20 5.70 -19.08
N GLY A 144 5.03 6.74 -19.93
CA GLY A 144 3.88 6.85 -20.82
C GLY A 144 3.78 5.65 -21.76
N ASN A 145 2.68 4.91 -21.63
CA ASN A 145 2.39 3.65 -22.33
C ASN A 145 1.15 3.75 -23.24
N GLY A 146 0.70 4.98 -23.53
CA GLY A 146 -0.50 5.29 -24.28
C GLY A 146 -0.38 4.97 -25.78
N LYS A 147 -1.52 4.96 -26.49
CA LYS A 147 -1.60 4.47 -27.88
C LYS A 147 -0.97 5.40 -28.92
N GLY A 148 -0.65 6.63 -28.55
CA GLY A 148 -0.45 7.73 -29.50
C GLY A 148 0.92 7.83 -30.17
N PHE A 149 1.50 6.72 -30.64
CA PHE A 149 2.37 6.79 -31.81
C PHE A 149 2.19 5.57 -32.73
N GLU A 150 1.95 5.82 -34.02
CA GLU A 150 1.70 4.80 -35.05
C GLU A 150 2.93 3.92 -35.40
N THR A 151 4.01 4.00 -34.61
CA THR A 151 5.28 3.26 -34.77
C THR A 151 5.49 2.16 -33.74
N GLY A 152 4.74 2.15 -32.63
CA GLY A 152 4.85 1.13 -31.59
C GLY A 152 6.03 1.29 -30.62
N LEU A 153 6.52 2.52 -30.42
CA LEU A 153 7.42 2.86 -29.32
C LEU A 153 6.60 3.56 -28.22
N SER A 154 6.74 3.06 -26.98
CA SER A 154 6.31 3.74 -25.76
C SER A 154 7.43 4.63 -25.23
N GLU A 155 7.11 5.51 -24.28
CA GLU A 155 8.12 6.31 -23.60
C GLU A 155 9.09 5.40 -22.80
N PRO A 156 10.39 5.74 -22.67
CA PRO A 156 11.04 6.88 -23.31
C PRO A 156 11.27 6.66 -24.82
N ASP A 157 10.95 7.67 -25.64
CA ASP A 157 10.94 7.55 -27.12
C ASP A 157 12.11 8.26 -27.82
N ASN A 158 12.81 9.16 -27.12
CA ASN A 158 13.86 10.04 -27.61
C ASN A 158 13.55 10.70 -28.97
N PHE A 159 12.42 11.40 -29.05
CA PHE A 159 11.95 12.08 -30.25
C PHE A 159 13.01 13.02 -30.85
N MET A 160 13.53 12.62 -32.02
CA MET A 160 14.58 13.30 -32.78
C MET A 160 15.95 13.40 -32.07
N ASP A 161 16.37 12.36 -31.34
CA ASP A 161 17.71 12.25 -30.73
C ASP A 161 18.10 13.48 -29.85
N ASN A 162 17.17 14.01 -29.04
CA ASN A 162 17.41 15.21 -28.21
C ASN A 162 16.68 15.25 -26.86
N GLN A 163 15.93 14.21 -26.49
CA GLN A 163 15.23 14.12 -25.23
C GLN A 163 15.99 13.15 -24.31
N HIS A 164 16.43 13.66 -23.16
CA HIS A 164 17.34 12.93 -22.28
C HIS A 164 17.12 13.22 -20.79
N CYS A 165 16.04 13.91 -20.43
CA CYS A 165 15.78 14.37 -19.07
C CYS A 165 14.38 13.99 -18.60
N LEU A 166 14.32 13.37 -17.43
CA LEU A 166 13.11 12.77 -16.86
C LEU A 166 12.18 13.85 -16.30
N ALA A 167 10.96 13.89 -16.81
CA ALA A 167 9.89 14.70 -16.24
C ALA A 167 8.68 13.83 -15.87
N MET A 168 7.95 14.24 -14.83
CA MET A 168 6.64 13.64 -14.51
C MET A 168 5.53 14.54 -15.05
N GLY A 169 4.65 13.96 -15.86
CA GLY A 169 3.43 14.63 -16.33
C GLY A 169 2.40 14.76 -15.21
N LEU A 170 1.73 15.90 -15.11
CA LEU A 170 0.68 16.16 -14.12
C LEU A 170 -0.74 16.07 -14.69
N GLU A 171 -0.84 15.82 -15.99
CA GLU A 171 -2.06 15.62 -16.77
C GLU A 171 -1.71 14.76 -17.99
N SER A 172 -2.72 14.24 -18.69
CA SER A 172 -2.48 13.46 -19.91
C SER A 172 -1.81 14.31 -20.99
N TRP A 173 -0.83 13.72 -21.69
CA TRP A 173 -0.16 14.36 -22.83
C TRP A 173 -0.48 13.64 -24.15
N PRO A 174 -0.65 14.36 -25.27
CA PRO A 174 -0.65 15.81 -25.42
C PRO A 174 -1.77 16.52 -24.63
N ALA A 175 -1.57 17.79 -24.30
CA ALA A 175 -2.46 18.51 -23.39
C ALA A 175 -3.92 18.51 -23.87
N GLY A 176 -4.81 17.92 -23.05
CA GLY A 176 -6.24 17.81 -23.35
C GLY A 176 -6.63 16.61 -24.22
N ALA A 177 -5.72 15.67 -24.46
CA ALA A 177 -6.04 14.37 -25.07
C ALA A 177 -7.02 13.57 -24.20
N THR A 178 -7.86 12.76 -24.84
CA THR A 178 -8.64 11.72 -24.15
C THR A 178 -7.79 10.49 -23.85
N ASP A 179 -8.22 9.62 -22.94
CA ASP A 179 -7.50 8.37 -22.58
C ASP A 179 -7.22 7.45 -23.79
N ALA A 180 -8.03 7.57 -24.86
CA ALA A 180 -7.84 6.82 -26.10
C ALA A 180 -6.75 7.40 -27.03
N GLU A 181 -6.38 8.66 -26.82
CA GLU A 181 -5.46 9.45 -27.67
C GLU A 181 -4.16 9.83 -26.94
N ALA A 182 -4.14 9.76 -25.61
CA ALA A 182 -2.99 10.08 -24.78
C ALA A 182 -1.78 9.17 -25.06
N PHE A 183 -0.59 9.74 -24.89
CA PHE A 183 0.71 9.08 -24.98
C PHE A 183 1.16 8.67 -23.56
N GLY A 184 0.76 9.45 -22.56
CA GLY A 184 0.81 9.08 -21.15
C GLY A 184 -0.20 9.88 -20.33
N SER A 185 -0.40 9.43 -19.09
CA SER A 185 -1.42 9.89 -18.14
C SER A 185 -0.82 10.65 -16.95
N ALA A 186 -1.64 11.34 -16.17
CA ALA A 186 -1.20 12.06 -14.98
C ALA A 186 -0.42 11.17 -13.99
N GLY A 187 0.82 11.55 -13.69
CA GLY A 187 1.77 10.81 -12.86
C GLY A 187 2.77 9.97 -13.65
N GLN A 188 2.51 9.64 -14.92
CA GLN A 188 3.50 8.94 -15.74
C GLN A 188 4.68 9.86 -16.10
N TRP A 189 5.76 9.22 -16.51
CA TRP A 189 7.04 9.80 -16.87
C TRP A 189 7.16 9.96 -18.39
N ASN A 190 7.87 11.01 -18.77
CA ASN A 190 8.18 11.37 -20.15
C ASN A 190 9.67 11.77 -20.22
N ASP A 191 10.34 11.44 -21.33
CA ASP A 191 11.65 11.99 -21.64
C ASP A 191 11.51 13.25 -22.50
N ILE A 192 11.95 14.40 -21.98
CA ILE A 192 11.88 15.68 -22.70
C ILE A 192 13.25 16.33 -22.85
N SER A 193 13.33 17.35 -23.70
CA SER A 193 14.53 18.12 -23.91
C SER A 193 14.94 18.79 -22.59
N CYS A 194 16.16 18.49 -22.15
CA CYS A 194 16.78 19.08 -20.96
C CYS A 194 16.83 20.62 -20.96
N SER A 195 16.59 21.24 -22.12
CA SER A 195 16.52 22.69 -22.33
C SER A 195 15.20 23.34 -21.88
N ASN A 196 14.13 22.55 -21.69
CA ASN A 196 12.86 23.02 -21.13
C ASN A 196 13.07 23.72 -19.78
N ARG A 197 12.21 24.69 -19.45
CA ARG A 197 12.25 25.36 -18.15
C ARG A 197 11.06 24.94 -17.32
N LEU A 198 11.28 24.00 -16.41
CA LEU A 198 10.25 23.47 -15.52
C LEU A 198 10.53 23.80 -14.06
N ASP A 199 9.45 23.86 -13.27
CA ASP A 199 9.52 23.81 -11.81
C ASP A 199 10.04 22.42 -11.38
N PHE A 200 10.57 22.31 -10.17
CA PHE A 200 11.22 21.08 -9.71
C PHE A 200 11.19 20.93 -8.18
N VAL A 201 11.50 19.73 -7.70
CA VAL A 201 11.62 19.43 -6.27
C VAL A 201 13.07 19.12 -5.93
N ILE A 202 13.57 19.77 -4.88
CA ILE A 202 14.83 19.39 -4.24
C ILE A 202 14.51 18.38 -3.13
N GLU A 203 15.23 17.28 -3.13
CA GLU A 203 15.21 16.25 -2.10
C GLU A 203 16.44 16.37 -1.19
N TYR A 204 16.23 16.17 0.11
CA TYR A 204 17.24 16.20 1.15
C TYR A 204 17.16 14.93 2.00
N ASP A 205 18.25 14.15 2.03
CA ASP A 205 18.45 13.07 2.99
C ASP A 205 18.62 13.63 4.41
N ILE A 206 17.57 13.44 5.23
CA ILE A 206 17.53 13.83 6.65
C ILE A 206 17.53 12.62 7.57
N GLY A 207 17.72 11.42 7.02
CA GLY A 207 17.62 10.16 7.74
C GLY A 207 18.83 9.83 8.62
N ALA A 208 18.75 8.66 9.24
CA ALA A 208 19.89 7.98 9.80
C ALA A 208 20.01 6.56 9.21
N SER A 209 21.24 6.10 9.02
CA SER A 209 21.56 4.72 8.62
C SER A 209 22.56 4.10 9.60
N PHE A 210 22.55 2.76 9.73
CA PHE A 210 23.50 2.02 10.54
C PHE A 210 24.19 0.94 9.70
N GLU A 211 25.44 1.20 9.33
CA GLU A 211 26.24 0.38 8.42
C GLU A 211 27.64 0.18 9.01
N ASP A 212 28.20 -1.03 8.88
CA ASP A 212 29.54 -1.39 9.35
C ASP A 212 29.91 -0.92 10.77
N GLY A 213 28.92 -0.96 11.68
CA GLY A 213 29.10 -0.59 13.10
C GLY A 213 29.15 0.92 13.34
N THR A 214 28.79 1.71 12.33
CA THR A 214 28.72 3.16 12.35
C THR A 214 27.28 3.62 12.12
N LEU A 215 26.75 4.38 13.09
CA LEU A 215 25.52 5.13 12.95
C LEU A 215 25.84 6.47 12.26
N ASN A 216 25.23 6.74 11.12
CA ASN A 216 25.31 8.03 10.45
C ASN A 216 23.97 8.75 10.60
N VAL A 217 23.97 9.95 11.20
CA VAL A 217 22.80 10.82 11.34
C VAL A 217 23.01 12.02 10.43
N ARG A 218 22.24 12.10 9.35
CA ARG A 218 22.42 13.09 8.27
C ARG A 218 21.94 14.47 8.65
N HIS A 219 20.89 14.54 9.48
CA HIS A 219 20.34 15.80 9.97
C HIS A 219 19.75 15.64 11.37
N PHE A 220 20.20 16.49 12.30
CA PHE A 220 19.53 16.73 13.57
C PHE A 220 19.72 18.18 14.04
N SER A 221 18.70 18.75 14.69
CA SER A 221 18.78 20.10 15.27
C SER A 221 19.29 20.05 16.71
N ALA A 222 20.15 20.99 17.11
CA ALA A 222 20.64 21.15 18.47
C ALA A 222 20.73 22.66 18.82
N GLY A 223 19.77 23.14 19.62
CA GLY A 223 19.51 24.58 19.74
C GLY A 223 19.02 25.15 18.40
N ASP A 224 19.52 26.31 18.01
CA ASP A 224 19.14 27.00 16.76
C ASP A 224 19.90 26.49 15.51
N ASN A 225 20.83 25.53 15.69
CA ASN A 225 21.72 25.04 14.65
C ASN A 225 21.38 23.61 14.22
N ASN A 226 21.66 23.28 12.95
CA ASN A 226 21.52 21.93 12.41
C ASN A 226 22.90 21.26 12.25
N TYR A 227 22.95 19.96 12.51
CA TYR A 227 24.16 19.15 12.51
C TYR A 227 23.97 17.83 11.76
N ARG A 228 25.09 17.27 11.30
CA ARG A 228 25.24 15.86 10.95
C ARG A 228 26.31 15.23 11.84
N ALA A 229 26.18 13.95 12.12
CA ALA A 229 27.12 13.24 13.00
C ALA A 229 27.27 11.76 12.61
N SER A 230 28.47 11.22 12.81
CA SER A 230 28.72 9.78 12.77
C SER A 230 29.15 9.28 14.16
N PHE A 231 28.65 8.12 14.56
CA PHE A 231 28.95 7.47 15.83
C PHE A 231 29.38 6.03 15.59
N GLN A 232 30.43 5.57 16.25
CA GLN A 232 30.93 4.20 16.14
C GLN A 232 30.58 3.39 17.40
N LEU A 233 30.27 2.10 17.25
CA LEU A 233 30.06 1.19 18.38
C LEU A 233 31.21 1.27 19.40
N SER A 234 30.84 1.43 20.67
CA SER A 234 31.76 1.58 21.80
C SER A 234 31.48 0.53 22.89
N PRO A 235 32.49 -0.10 23.49
CA PRO A 235 32.27 -1.12 24.53
C PRO A 235 31.62 -0.55 25.79
N CYS A 236 30.46 -1.10 26.18
CA CYS A 236 29.82 -0.85 27.46
C CYS A 236 28.95 -2.06 27.88
N ALA A 237 28.18 -1.93 28.97
CA ALA A 237 27.28 -3.00 29.45
C ALA A 237 25.99 -3.16 28.62
N THR A 238 25.65 -2.15 27.83
CA THR A 238 24.46 -2.04 26.97
C THR A 238 24.93 -1.85 25.51
N VAL A 239 24.23 -1.06 24.69
CA VAL A 239 24.74 -0.61 23.39
C VAL A 239 25.13 0.85 23.51
N CYS A 240 26.42 1.13 23.35
CA CYS A 240 26.96 2.48 23.38
C CYS A 240 27.59 2.86 22.04
N LEU A 241 27.51 4.14 21.73
CA LEU A 241 27.94 4.76 20.49
C LEU A 241 28.82 5.97 20.84
N LYS A 242 30.07 5.95 20.41
CA LYS A 242 31.00 7.08 20.58
C LYS A 242 30.88 7.99 19.36
N LEU A 243 30.66 9.29 19.57
CA LEU A 243 30.74 10.27 18.50
C LEU A 243 32.15 10.29 17.91
N ILE A 244 32.26 10.06 16.59
CA ILE A 244 33.54 10.06 15.86
C ILE A 244 33.70 11.30 14.97
N SER A 245 32.59 11.88 14.50
CA SER A 245 32.56 13.13 13.74
C SER A 245 31.24 13.86 13.96
N ALA A 246 31.29 15.19 13.95
CA ALA A 246 30.12 16.05 13.83
C ALA A 246 30.50 17.31 13.04
N SER A 247 29.57 17.82 12.24
CA SER A 247 29.69 19.14 11.60
C SER A 247 28.33 19.82 11.55
N GLU A 248 28.32 21.15 11.49
CA GLU A 248 27.13 21.89 11.07
C GLU A 248 26.72 21.45 9.66
N THR A 249 25.45 21.63 9.34
CA THR A 249 24.87 21.37 8.01
C THR A 249 23.88 22.46 7.64
N ASP A 250 23.92 22.90 6.37
CA ASP A 250 23.00 23.91 5.83
C ASP A 250 21.64 23.31 5.42
N LEU A 251 21.42 22.01 5.70
CA LEU A 251 20.13 21.35 5.52
C LEU A 251 19.04 22.09 6.32
N PRO A 252 17.86 22.33 5.73
CA PRO A 252 16.81 23.11 6.37
C PRO A 252 16.15 22.34 7.51
N ALA A 253 15.84 23.04 8.61
CA ALA A 253 15.15 22.44 9.76
C ALA A 253 13.77 21.91 9.36
N SER A 254 13.46 20.67 9.75
CA SER A 254 12.18 20.01 9.47
C SER A 254 11.44 19.67 10.77
N PRO A 255 10.10 19.80 10.84
CA PRO A 255 9.32 19.44 12.02
C PRO A 255 9.42 17.96 12.45
N LEU A 256 9.85 17.07 11.56
CA LEU A 256 10.10 15.65 11.84
C LEU A 256 11.60 15.32 11.95
N ALA A 257 12.48 16.33 11.98
CA ALA A 257 13.90 16.11 12.14
C ALA A 257 14.24 15.46 13.48
N SER A 258 15.32 14.67 13.48
CA SER A 258 16.00 14.26 14.70
C SER A 258 16.43 15.50 15.51
N ASN A 259 16.50 15.41 16.84
CA ASN A 259 16.91 16.54 17.68
C ASN A 259 17.77 16.10 18.86
N PHE A 260 18.71 16.98 19.26
CA PHE A 260 19.47 16.83 20.50
C PHE A 260 19.03 17.88 21.53
N SER A 261 18.41 17.41 22.60
CA SER A 261 17.94 18.24 23.73
C SER A 261 18.12 17.47 25.04
N GLU A 262 18.32 18.18 26.16
CA GLU A 262 18.43 17.58 27.51
C GLU A 262 19.44 16.41 27.65
N SER A 263 20.52 16.43 26.84
CA SER A 263 21.53 15.36 26.74
C SER A 263 21.05 14.06 26.06
N VAL A 264 19.94 14.09 25.33
CA VAL A 264 19.41 12.98 24.51
C VAL A 264 19.34 13.41 23.04
N LEU A 265 19.91 12.60 22.14
CA LEU A 265 19.70 12.70 20.70
C LEU A 265 18.57 11.73 20.32
N SER A 266 17.38 12.26 20.08
CA SER A 266 16.23 11.52 19.58
C SER A 266 16.26 11.49 18.05
N ILE A 267 16.58 10.32 17.49
CA ILE A 267 16.60 10.07 16.05
C ILE A 267 15.20 9.62 15.61
N LYS A 268 14.65 10.30 14.60
CA LYS A 268 13.26 10.10 14.17
C LYS A 268 13.04 9.08 13.06
N LYS A 269 14.05 8.86 12.21
CA LYS A 269 14.03 7.89 11.12
C LYS A 269 15.40 7.24 11.03
N LEU A 270 15.53 6.02 11.55
CA LEU A 270 16.71 5.17 11.39
C LEU A 270 16.34 3.91 10.61
N THR A 271 16.83 3.82 9.37
CA THR A 271 16.70 2.61 8.55
C THR A 271 17.68 1.55 9.07
N PHE A 272 17.18 0.37 9.42
CA PHE A 272 18.04 -0.75 9.85
C PHE A 272 17.46 -2.11 9.42
N GLY A 273 18.06 -2.68 8.38
CA GLY A 273 17.42 -3.73 7.60
C GLY A 273 16.11 -3.22 6.99
N ASP A 274 15.15 -4.11 6.79
CA ASP A 274 13.89 -3.79 6.09
C ASP A 274 12.85 -3.09 7.00
N GLN A 275 13.27 -2.28 7.97
CA GLN A 275 12.40 -1.63 8.96
C GLN A 275 12.92 -0.24 9.37
N MET A 276 11.97 0.62 9.79
CA MET A 276 12.24 1.98 10.26
C MET A 276 12.11 2.09 11.79
N TYR A 277 13.09 2.71 12.44
CA TYR A 277 13.16 2.86 13.89
C TYR A 277 13.25 4.33 14.34
N GLU A 278 12.66 4.63 15.50
CA GLU A 278 13.07 5.73 16.36
C GLU A 278 14.14 5.23 17.36
N LEU A 279 15.12 6.07 17.68
CA LEU A 279 16.24 5.73 18.58
C LEU A 279 16.60 6.91 19.49
N ASP A 280 16.59 6.70 20.80
CA ASP A 280 17.02 7.70 21.78
C ASP A 280 18.42 7.38 22.29
N LEU A 281 19.36 8.29 22.01
CA LEU A 281 20.77 8.21 22.40
C LEU A 281 21.07 9.19 23.52
N LYS A 282 21.24 8.70 24.76
CA LYS A 282 21.56 9.54 25.92
C LYS A 282 23.07 9.69 26.10
N LEU A 283 23.58 10.91 26.17
CA LEU A 283 24.97 11.19 26.49
C LEU A 283 25.27 10.75 27.95
N ILE A 284 26.16 9.78 28.12
CA ILE A 284 26.55 9.23 29.44
C ILE A 284 27.98 9.61 29.85
N ASP A 285 28.86 9.90 28.89
CA ASP A 285 30.19 10.46 29.13
C ASP A 285 30.43 11.64 28.17
N SER A 286 30.39 12.85 28.72
CA SER A 286 30.61 14.10 27.98
C SER A 286 32.08 14.41 27.68
N GLN A 287 33.03 13.71 28.30
CA GLN A 287 34.47 13.84 28.02
C GLN A 287 34.88 12.95 26.84
N SER A 288 34.38 11.72 26.82
CA SER A 288 34.62 10.76 25.72
C SER A 288 33.61 10.83 24.58
N LEU A 289 32.53 11.61 24.76
CA LEU A 289 31.37 11.73 23.86
C LEU A 289 30.71 10.38 23.55
N ILE A 290 30.45 9.61 24.62
CA ILE A 290 29.80 8.30 24.56
C ILE A 290 28.32 8.44 24.92
N PHE A 291 27.48 7.92 24.03
CA PHE A 291 26.04 7.87 24.15
C PHE A 291 25.60 6.42 24.39
N GLU A 292 24.59 6.22 25.22
CA GLU A 292 23.91 4.95 25.45
C GLU A 292 22.57 4.93 24.68
N VAL A 293 22.25 3.80 24.04
CA VAL A 293 20.92 3.54 23.50
C VAL A 293 19.94 3.33 24.66
N THR A 294 19.08 4.32 24.93
CA THR A 294 18.10 4.28 26.03
C THR A 294 16.68 3.97 25.58
N GLY A 295 16.35 4.19 24.31
CA GLY A 295 15.04 3.91 23.72
C GLY A 295 15.17 3.46 22.27
N SER A 296 14.34 2.50 21.86
CA SER A 296 14.21 2.07 20.46
C SER A 296 12.85 1.45 20.21
N SER A 297 12.17 1.91 19.15
CA SER A 297 10.86 1.44 18.72
C SER A 297 10.75 1.49 17.21
N LEU A 298 10.00 0.56 16.61
CA LEU A 298 9.55 0.70 15.23
C LEU A 298 8.64 1.93 15.13
N THR A 299 8.76 2.68 14.03
CA THR A 299 7.96 3.87 13.73
C THR A 299 7.32 3.77 12.35
N SER A 300 6.51 4.74 11.94
CA SER A 300 5.88 4.77 10.62
C SER A 300 6.89 4.70 9.48
N SER A 301 6.59 3.94 8.44
CA SER A 301 7.30 3.94 7.15
C SER A 301 6.62 3.07 6.10
N THR A 302 6.86 3.34 4.82
CA THR A 302 6.63 2.38 3.73
C THR A 302 7.40 1.06 3.90
N LEU A 303 8.49 1.06 4.69
CA LEU A 303 9.23 -0.15 5.08
C LEU A 303 8.63 -0.87 6.30
N THR A 304 7.83 -0.19 7.13
CA THR A 304 7.35 -0.75 8.41
C THR A 304 6.20 -1.72 8.19
N TYR A 305 6.28 -2.92 8.77
CA TYR A 305 5.18 -3.90 8.75
C TYR A 305 4.80 -4.26 10.20
N PRO A 306 3.52 -4.57 10.49
CA PRO A 306 3.15 -5.08 11.80
C PRO A 306 3.86 -6.41 12.08
N THR A 307 4.09 -6.67 13.35
CA THR A 307 4.65 -7.94 13.83
C THR A 307 3.49 -8.81 14.35
N SER A 308 3.70 -9.56 15.44
CA SER A 308 2.58 -10.12 16.22
C SER A 308 1.62 -9.02 16.70
N ASN A 309 2.11 -7.79 16.84
CA ASN A 309 1.32 -6.62 17.19
C ASN A 309 1.47 -5.53 16.12
N TRP A 310 0.38 -4.79 15.91
CA TRP A 310 0.41 -3.51 15.22
C TRP A 310 1.15 -2.46 16.05
N ILE A 311 1.83 -1.55 15.35
CA ILE A 311 2.36 -0.31 15.90
C ILE A 311 1.26 0.75 15.75
N THR A 312 1.14 1.64 16.72
CA THR A 312 0.21 2.77 16.68
C THR A 312 1.00 4.07 16.66
N ALA A 313 0.63 5.00 15.78
CA ALA A 313 1.17 6.36 15.74
C ALA A 313 0.04 7.39 15.88
N LYS A 314 0.39 8.64 16.19
CA LYS A 314 -0.61 9.71 16.18
C LYS A 314 -0.85 10.18 14.73
N PRO A 315 -2.08 10.52 14.32
CA PRO A 315 -2.37 10.96 12.95
C PRO A 315 -1.42 12.06 12.44
N GLU A 316 -1.15 13.08 13.26
CA GLU A 316 -0.29 14.21 12.88
C GLU A 316 1.16 13.80 12.60
N THR A 317 1.66 12.72 13.21
CA THR A 317 3.03 12.23 13.02
C THR A 317 3.26 11.51 11.68
N VAL A 318 2.18 11.16 10.97
CA VAL A 318 2.22 10.60 9.60
C VAL A 318 1.50 11.50 8.59
N GLY A 319 1.37 12.79 8.90
CA GLY A 319 0.80 13.77 7.98
C GLY A 319 -0.71 13.58 7.73
N ILE A 320 -1.49 13.30 8.78
CA ILE A 320 -2.96 13.32 8.76
C ILE A 320 -3.48 14.52 9.55
N ASP A 321 -4.52 15.18 9.05
CA ASP A 321 -5.36 16.13 9.79
C ASP A 321 -6.32 15.36 10.71
N THR A 322 -6.06 15.41 12.01
CA THR A 322 -6.85 14.72 13.03
C THR A 322 -8.34 15.13 13.03
N ASN A 323 -8.67 16.38 12.69
CA ASN A 323 -10.07 16.84 12.65
C ASN A 323 -10.80 16.31 11.41
N LYS A 324 -10.13 16.22 10.26
CA LYS A 324 -10.69 15.57 9.08
C LYS A 324 -10.85 14.06 9.30
N LEU A 325 -9.84 13.39 9.85
CA LEU A 325 -9.90 11.96 10.18
C LEU A 325 -11.05 11.65 11.14
N GLN A 326 -11.28 12.51 12.14
CA GLN A 326 -12.39 12.36 13.08
C GLN A 326 -13.75 12.31 12.36
N LYS A 327 -13.97 13.09 11.29
CA LYS A 327 -15.22 13.02 10.50
C LYS A 327 -15.46 11.64 9.89
N ALA A 328 -14.43 10.95 9.43
CA ALA A 328 -14.56 9.58 8.92
C ALA A 328 -14.89 8.59 10.04
N ILE A 329 -14.30 8.78 11.22
CA ILE A 329 -14.60 7.97 12.42
C ILE A 329 -16.04 8.22 12.88
N ASP A 330 -16.52 9.47 12.86
CA ASP A 330 -17.88 9.84 13.22
C ASP A 330 -18.88 9.28 12.19
N TYR A 331 -18.62 9.43 10.89
CA TYR A 331 -19.41 8.81 9.82
C TYR A 331 -19.59 7.30 10.02
N ALA A 332 -18.54 6.63 10.50
CA ALA A 332 -18.56 5.19 10.73
C ALA A 332 -19.37 4.77 11.96
N PHE A 333 -19.56 5.63 12.97
CA PHE A 333 -20.08 5.19 14.28
C PHE A 333 -21.32 5.93 14.77
N ASP A 334 -21.52 7.17 14.37
CA ASP A 334 -22.58 8.01 14.93
C ASP A 334 -23.94 7.65 14.32
N ASP A 335 -25.00 7.79 15.11
CA ASP A 335 -26.37 7.53 14.66
C ASP A 335 -26.78 8.54 13.57
N VAL A 336 -27.34 8.02 12.48
CA VAL A 336 -27.93 8.83 11.41
C VAL A 336 -29.45 8.91 11.58
N ILE A 337 -30.04 10.06 11.24
CA ILE A 337 -31.50 10.24 11.31
C ILE A 337 -32.14 9.65 10.06
N ILE A 338 -32.86 8.53 10.21
CA ILE A 338 -33.72 7.93 9.18
C ILE A 338 -35.17 8.14 9.61
N ASP A 339 -35.98 8.80 8.78
CA ASP A 339 -37.40 9.11 9.04
C ASP A 339 -37.68 9.75 10.42
N GLY A 340 -36.73 10.54 10.93
CA GLY A 340 -36.81 11.21 12.23
C GLY A 340 -36.33 10.38 13.43
N VAL A 341 -35.81 9.17 13.19
CA VAL A 341 -35.33 8.23 14.22
C VAL A 341 -33.80 8.09 14.13
N PRO A 342 -33.05 8.30 15.23
CA PRO A 342 -31.63 7.94 15.31
C PRO A 342 -31.46 6.44 15.09
N THR A 343 -30.69 6.08 14.07
CA THR A 343 -30.45 4.70 13.64
C THR A 343 -28.96 4.46 13.48
N ALA A 344 -28.44 3.43 14.13
CA ALA A 344 -27.01 3.21 14.24
C ALA A 344 -26.35 2.74 12.93
N GLN A 345 -25.08 3.07 12.77
CA GLN A 345 -24.24 2.55 11.67
C GLN A 345 -23.75 1.12 11.92
N PHE A 346 -23.96 0.57 13.12
CA PHE A 346 -23.59 -0.80 13.52
C PHE A 346 -22.15 -1.19 13.14
N THR A 347 -21.17 -0.28 13.28
CA THR A 347 -19.75 -0.64 13.11
C THR A 347 -19.26 -1.38 14.36
N GLN A 348 -18.74 -2.60 14.16
CA GLN A 348 -18.10 -3.38 15.21
C GLN A 348 -16.65 -2.95 15.42
N GLY A 349 -15.93 -2.73 14.33
CA GLY A 349 -14.51 -2.42 14.33
C GLY A 349 -14.16 -1.58 13.12
N LEU A 350 -13.36 -0.55 13.36
CA LEU A 350 -12.73 0.30 12.36
C LEU A 350 -11.24 0.37 12.70
N VAL A 351 -10.39 0.05 11.73
CA VAL A 351 -8.94 0.16 11.83
C VAL A 351 -8.43 0.92 10.62
N ILE A 352 -7.83 2.08 10.85
CA ILE A 352 -7.21 2.93 9.82
C ILE A 352 -5.71 2.87 9.98
N VAL A 353 -5.02 2.47 8.91
CA VAL A 353 -3.57 2.28 8.83
C VAL A 353 -2.98 3.22 7.81
N ARG A 354 -1.85 3.85 8.13
CA ARG A 354 -1.03 4.59 7.18
C ARG A 354 0.46 4.39 7.47
N GLN A 355 1.31 4.26 6.45
CA GLN A 355 2.76 4.05 6.63
C GLN A 355 3.07 2.89 7.58
N GLY A 356 2.37 1.76 7.38
CA GLY A 356 2.54 0.53 8.16
C GLY A 356 2.07 0.55 9.63
N VAL A 357 1.43 1.63 10.09
CA VAL A 357 1.02 1.80 11.49
C VAL A 357 -0.47 2.18 11.61
N ILE A 358 -1.13 1.75 12.69
CA ILE A 358 -2.50 2.18 13.01
C ILE A 358 -2.44 3.67 13.39
N ILE A 359 -3.24 4.49 12.72
CA ILE A 359 -3.41 5.93 13.02
C ILE A 359 -4.69 6.20 13.81
N ALA A 360 -5.70 5.35 13.64
CA ALA A 360 -6.93 5.35 14.42
C ALA A 360 -7.54 3.94 14.45
N GLU A 361 -8.10 3.58 15.58
CA GLU A 361 -9.01 2.43 15.70
C GLU A 361 -10.14 2.76 16.68
N ARG A 362 -11.35 2.29 16.38
CA ARG A 362 -12.54 2.42 17.23
C ARG A 362 -13.36 1.13 17.11
N TYR A 363 -13.99 0.75 18.20
CA TYR A 363 -14.79 -0.46 18.29
C TYR A 363 -16.19 -0.13 18.85
N GLY A 364 -17.18 -0.97 18.54
CA GLY A 364 -18.53 -0.87 19.06
C GLY A 364 -18.60 -1.18 20.56
N THR A 365 -19.74 -0.88 21.20
CA THR A 365 -19.92 -0.96 22.67
C THR A 365 -19.46 -2.27 23.30
N ASP A 366 -19.76 -3.40 22.66
CA ASP A 366 -19.46 -4.75 23.14
C ASP A 366 -18.36 -5.44 22.30
N ALA A 367 -17.50 -4.65 21.63
CA ALA A 367 -16.44 -5.14 20.76
C ALA A 367 -15.08 -4.50 21.08
N ASP A 368 -14.02 -5.20 20.71
CA ASP A 368 -12.64 -4.77 20.88
C ASP A 368 -11.73 -5.27 19.74
N LYS A 369 -10.42 -5.02 19.89
CA LYS A 369 -9.38 -5.42 18.94
C LYS A 369 -9.20 -6.92 18.70
N GLU A 370 -9.69 -7.78 19.60
CA GLU A 370 -9.61 -9.24 19.47
C GLU A 370 -10.94 -9.84 18.99
N SER A 371 -11.99 -9.01 18.86
CA SER A 371 -13.32 -9.43 18.45
C SER A 371 -13.34 -9.88 16.98
N ILE A 372 -13.86 -11.08 16.75
CA ILE A 372 -13.97 -11.68 15.42
C ILE A 372 -15.02 -10.96 14.58
N ALA A 373 -14.67 -10.66 13.34
CA ALA A 373 -15.59 -10.24 12.29
C ALA A 373 -15.56 -11.25 11.14
N THR A 374 -16.68 -11.37 10.44
CA THR A 374 -16.84 -12.29 9.31
C THR A 374 -16.81 -11.50 7.99
N SER A 375 -16.04 -11.98 7.02
CA SER A 375 -15.71 -11.21 5.80
C SER A 375 -16.88 -10.96 4.87
N TRP A 376 -17.89 -11.83 4.86
CA TRP A 376 -18.82 -11.96 3.73
C TRP A 376 -18.02 -12.03 2.41
N SER A 377 -18.51 -11.37 1.36
CA SER A 377 -17.87 -11.30 0.04
C SER A 377 -16.44 -10.76 -0.02
N THR A 378 -15.90 -10.13 1.04
CA THR A 378 -14.47 -9.79 1.11
C THR A 378 -13.57 -11.03 0.99
N ALA A 379 -14.08 -12.23 1.30
CA ALA A 379 -13.38 -13.50 1.04
C ALA A 379 -13.02 -13.71 -0.44
N LYS A 380 -13.82 -13.20 -1.40
CA LYS A 380 -13.53 -13.33 -2.83
C LYS A 380 -12.18 -12.70 -3.19
N SER A 381 -11.85 -11.56 -2.60
CA SER A 381 -10.56 -10.88 -2.80
C SER A 381 -9.37 -11.70 -2.24
N PHE A 382 -9.58 -12.46 -1.16
CA PHE A 382 -8.60 -13.45 -0.69
C PHE A 382 -8.48 -14.63 -1.65
N THR A 383 -9.58 -15.15 -2.19
CA THR A 383 -9.54 -16.20 -3.23
C THR A 383 -8.82 -15.73 -4.49
N SER A 384 -8.98 -14.46 -4.89
CA SER A 384 -8.20 -13.85 -5.97
C SER A 384 -6.70 -13.86 -5.68
N ALA A 385 -6.28 -13.45 -4.47
CA ALA A 385 -4.87 -13.56 -4.06
C ALA A 385 -4.33 -15.00 -4.15
N LEU A 386 -5.14 -15.99 -3.76
CA LEU A 386 -4.77 -17.41 -3.85
C LEU A 386 -4.71 -17.92 -5.30
N ALA A 387 -5.56 -17.42 -6.20
CA ALA A 387 -5.47 -17.72 -7.63
C ALA A 387 -4.13 -17.20 -8.20
N GLY A 388 -3.75 -15.96 -7.88
CA GLY A 388 -2.45 -15.41 -8.28
C GLY A 388 -1.26 -16.20 -7.74
N ILE A 389 -1.31 -16.62 -6.48
CA ILE A 389 -0.28 -17.50 -5.87
C ILE A 389 -0.24 -18.88 -6.55
N ALA A 390 -1.39 -19.45 -6.91
CA ALA A 390 -1.48 -20.73 -7.62
C ALA A 390 -0.98 -20.65 -9.07
N ILE A 391 -1.07 -19.48 -9.71
CA ILE A 391 -0.49 -19.20 -11.02
C ILE A 391 1.02 -19.03 -10.93
N GLU A 392 1.51 -18.19 -10.01
CA GLU A 392 2.94 -17.97 -9.77
C GLU A 392 3.71 -19.26 -9.47
N ASN A 393 3.12 -20.17 -8.69
CA ASN A 393 3.75 -21.45 -8.37
C ASN A 393 3.55 -22.54 -9.45
N GLY A 394 2.85 -22.24 -10.54
CA GLY A 394 2.64 -23.13 -11.68
C GLY A 394 1.59 -24.23 -11.48
N SER A 395 0.75 -24.16 -10.44
CA SER A 395 -0.39 -25.08 -10.27
C SER A 395 -1.51 -24.81 -11.27
N ILE A 396 -1.72 -23.54 -11.62
CA ILE A 396 -2.60 -23.08 -12.70
C ILE A 396 -1.70 -22.39 -13.74
N ALA A 397 -1.84 -22.67 -15.03
CA ALA A 397 -0.88 -22.16 -16.01
C ALA A 397 -1.02 -20.65 -16.28
N SER A 398 -2.25 -20.13 -16.29
CA SER A 398 -2.55 -18.69 -16.44
C SER A 398 -4.01 -18.41 -16.06
N VAL A 399 -4.43 -17.14 -16.07
CA VAL A 399 -5.86 -16.81 -15.99
C VAL A 399 -6.65 -17.28 -17.23
N ASP A 400 -6.00 -17.44 -18.38
CA ASP A 400 -6.62 -17.92 -19.62
C ASP A 400 -6.72 -19.45 -19.67
N THR A 401 -6.27 -20.16 -18.62
CA THR A 401 -6.52 -21.59 -18.43
C THR A 401 -8.04 -21.85 -18.35
N PRO A 402 -8.60 -22.78 -19.15
CA PRO A 402 -9.97 -23.24 -18.99
C PRO A 402 -10.20 -23.87 -17.62
N ALA A 403 -11.25 -23.46 -16.91
CA ALA A 403 -11.60 -24.02 -15.60
C ALA A 403 -11.87 -25.54 -15.68
N SER A 404 -12.28 -26.02 -16.87
CA SER A 404 -12.51 -27.43 -17.17
C SER A 404 -11.29 -28.33 -17.00
N GLU A 405 -10.06 -27.80 -17.03
CA GLU A 405 -8.84 -28.55 -16.70
C GLU A 405 -8.87 -29.11 -15.26
N PHE A 406 -9.54 -28.39 -14.35
CA PHE A 406 -9.71 -28.79 -12.95
C PHE A 406 -11.14 -29.28 -12.66
N ILE A 407 -12.14 -28.65 -13.29
CA ILE A 407 -13.56 -29.02 -13.22
C ILE A 407 -13.86 -30.02 -14.35
N THR A 408 -13.48 -31.28 -14.13
CA THR A 408 -13.63 -32.35 -15.14
C THR A 408 -15.07 -32.62 -15.53
N GLU A 409 -16.03 -32.23 -14.69
CA GLU A 409 -17.46 -32.19 -14.94
C GLU A 409 -17.85 -31.27 -16.12
N TRP A 410 -17.02 -30.27 -16.43
CA TRP A 410 -17.22 -29.29 -17.50
C TRP A 410 -16.46 -29.61 -18.79
N GLN A 411 -15.89 -30.80 -18.95
CA GLN A 411 -15.15 -31.20 -20.16
C GLN A 411 -16.02 -31.33 -21.44
N VAL A 412 -17.32 -31.05 -21.36
CA VAL A 412 -18.30 -31.09 -22.45
C VAL A 412 -19.23 -29.88 -22.39
N GLY A 413 -19.79 -29.48 -23.54
CA GLY A 413 -20.65 -28.30 -23.65
C GLY A 413 -19.85 -27.00 -23.73
N GLU A 414 -20.53 -25.87 -23.51
CA GLU A 414 -19.94 -24.52 -23.60
C GLU A 414 -19.13 -24.16 -22.35
N THR A 415 -19.47 -24.73 -21.19
CA THR A 415 -18.72 -24.54 -19.93
C THR A 415 -17.26 -25.01 -20.01
N LYS A 416 -16.91 -25.84 -21.02
CA LYS A 416 -15.53 -26.29 -21.26
C LYS A 416 -14.56 -25.15 -21.56
N ASP A 417 -15.06 -24.06 -22.16
CA ASP A 417 -14.25 -22.94 -22.66
C ASP A 417 -14.20 -21.75 -21.67
N ILE A 418 -14.96 -21.81 -20.56
CA ILE A 418 -14.92 -20.80 -19.50
C ILE A 418 -13.54 -20.81 -18.83
N THR A 419 -12.83 -19.68 -18.89
CA THR A 419 -11.50 -19.51 -18.29
C THR A 419 -11.56 -19.08 -16.84
N ILE A 420 -10.44 -19.24 -16.11
CA ILE A 420 -10.26 -18.65 -14.77
C ILE A 420 -10.46 -17.13 -14.81
N ARG A 421 -10.02 -16.43 -15.88
CA ARG A 421 -10.24 -14.99 -16.11
C ARG A 421 -11.73 -14.64 -16.14
N ASN A 422 -12.55 -15.41 -16.86
CA ASN A 422 -13.99 -15.15 -16.95
C ASN A 422 -14.66 -15.23 -15.58
N LEU A 423 -14.31 -16.25 -14.78
CA LEU A 423 -14.84 -16.43 -13.42
C LEU A 423 -14.36 -15.31 -12.47
N LEU A 424 -13.07 -14.96 -12.49
CA LEU A 424 -12.50 -13.89 -11.66
C LEU A 424 -13.14 -12.51 -11.95
N MET A 425 -13.49 -12.26 -13.20
CA MET A 425 -14.14 -11.03 -13.66
C MET A 425 -15.66 -11.02 -13.46
N MET A 426 -16.29 -12.07 -12.93
CA MET A 426 -17.76 -12.21 -12.89
C MET A 426 -18.39 -12.08 -14.30
N SER A 427 -17.74 -12.68 -15.30
CA SER A 427 -18.11 -12.65 -16.72
C SER A 427 -18.15 -14.04 -17.36
N SER A 428 -18.34 -15.08 -16.53
CA SER A 428 -18.51 -16.47 -16.97
C SER A 428 -19.71 -16.67 -17.89
N GLY A 429 -20.76 -15.87 -17.72
CA GLY A 429 -22.04 -16.01 -18.38
C GLY A 429 -22.85 -17.20 -17.87
N LEU A 430 -22.48 -17.82 -16.74
CA LEU A 430 -23.28 -18.90 -16.15
C LEU A 430 -24.66 -18.40 -15.75
N GLN A 431 -25.69 -19.17 -16.09
CA GLN A 431 -27.07 -18.96 -15.64
C GLN A 431 -27.17 -19.14 -14.12
N GLU A 432 -27.86 -18.21 -13.45
CA GLU A 432 -28.25 -18.31 -12.04
C GLU A 432 -29.62 -18.99 -11.88
N PHE A 433 -29.81 -19.70 -10.76
CA PHE A 433 -31.08 -20.37 -10.44
C PHE A 433 -31.81 -19.65 -9.30
N ASP A 434 -32.98 -19.07 -9.59
CA ASP A 434 -33.88 -18.37 -8.66
C ASP A 434 -33.20 -17.27 -7.81
N ASN A 435 -32.54 -17.65 -6.71
CA ASN A 435 -31.82 -16.77 -5.80
C ASN A 435 -30.57 -17.47 -5.25
N ASP A 436 -29.68 -17.87 -6.16
CA ASP A 436 -28.38 -18.52 -5.91
C ASP A 436 -27.67 -18.01 -4.66
N ALA A 437 -27.55 -16.69 -4.50
CA ALA A 437 -26.81 -16.07 -3.41
C ALA A 437 -27.42 -16.38 -2.02
N ILE A 438 -28.74 -16.51 -1.93
CA ILE A 438 -29.43 -16.99 -0.72
C ILE A 438 -29.31 -18.51 -0.62
N THR A 439 -29.60 -19.25 -1.69
CA THR A 439 -29.57 -20.72 -1.71
C THR A 439 -28.22 -21.28 -1.23
N MET A 440 -27.11 -20.72 -1.72
CA MET A 440 -25.76 -21.13 -1.35
C MET A 440 -25.39 -20.81 0.11
N TYR A 441 -26.07 -19.85 0.75
CA TYR A 441 -25.76 -19.42 2.12
C TYR A 441 -26.67 -20.04 3.19
N VAL A 442 -27.98 -20.11 2.94
CA VAL A 442 -28.95 -20.68 3.90
C VAL A 442 -29.53 -22.03 3.49
N GLY A 443 -29.46 -22.39 2.21
CA GLY A 443 -30.06 -23.61 1.66
C GLY A 443 -31.32 -23.35 0.81
N THR A 444 -31.91 -24.44 0.29
CA THR A 444 -33.23 -24.42 -0.37
C THR A 444 -34.36 -24.59 0.65
N GLN A 445 -35.49 -23.94 0.43
CA GLN A 445 -36.66 -24.08 1.30
C GLN A 445 -37.51 -25.31 0.91
N ASN A 446 -37.86 -26.18 1.87
CA ASN A 446 -38.75 -27.32 1.66
C ASN A 446 -40.25 -26.96 1.79
N GLU A 447 -41.16 -27.93 1.57
CA GLU A 447 -42.61 -27.69 1.57
C GLU A 447 -43.14 -27.17 2.92
N GLU A 448 -42.49 -27.53 4.03
CA GLU A 448 -42.78 -27.06 5.39
C GLU A 448 -42.19 -25.68 5.72
N GLY A 449 -41.41 -25.09 4.80
CA GLY A 449 -40.78 -23.78 4.97
C GLY A 449 -39.44 -23.80 5.71
N ALA A 450 -38.88 -24.96 6.01
CA ALA A 450 -37.54 -25.10 6.59
C ALA A 450 -36.45 -25.05 5.51
N TYR A 451 -35.26 -24.57 5.87
CA TYR A 451 -34.12 -24.49 4.95
C TYR A 451 -33.24 -25.74 5.06
N GLU A 452 -32.94 -26.35 3.92
CA GLU A 452 -32.05 -27.49 3.77
C GLU A 452 -30.77 -27.04 3.05
N ILE A 453 -29.63 -27.18 3.74
CA ILE A 453 -28.31 -26.74 3.24
C ILE A 453 -27.97 -27.48 1.95
N VAL A 454 -27.40 -26.75 0.98
CA VAL A 454 -26.93 -27.30 -0.30
C VAL A 454 -25.43 -27.64 -0.26
N ASP A 455 -25.02 -28.60 -1.07
CA ASP A 455 -23.62 -28.83 -1.44
C ASP A 455 -23.21 -27.72 -2.40
N ASN A 456 -22.46 -26.74 -1.90
CA ASN A 456 -22.15 -25.51 -2.65
C ASN A 456 -21.28 -25.78 -3.87
N LEU A 457 -20.34 -26.73 -3.77
CA LEU A 457 -19.50 -27.12 -4.89
C LEU A 457 -20.36 -27.72 -6.01
N LYS A 458 -21.20 -28.68 -5.66
CA LYS A 458 -22.11 -29.35 -6.60
C LYS A 458 -23.10 -28.37 -7.23
N TYR A 459 -23.71 -27.49 -6.43
CA TYR A 459 -24.65 -26.45 -6.89
C TYR A 459 -24.03 -25.42 -7.85
N SER A 460 -22.71 -25.20 -7.74
CA SER A 460 -21.97 -24.27 -8.61
C SER A 460 -21.44 -24.93 -9.88
N ILE A 461 -21.51 -26.26 -10.02
CA ILE A 461 -20.95 -27.02 -11.14
C ILE A 461 -22.04 -27.74 -11.95
N GLU A 462 -22.96 -28.44 -11.28
CA GLU A 462 -23.97 -29.27 -11.95
C GLU A 462 -25.10 -28.42 -12.54
N ASN A 463 -25.58 -28.84 -13.71
CA ASN A 463 -26.68 -28.23 -14.49
C ASN A 463 -26.49 -26.76 -14.93
N ARG A 464 -25.38 -26.12 -14.52
CA ARG A 464 -24.95 -24.81 -15.01
C ARG A 464 -24.69 -24.87 -16.52
N GLN A 465 -25.27 -23.93 -17.24
CA GLN A 465 -25.01 -23.68 -18.66
C GLN A 465 -24.49 -22.24 -18.80
N ALA A 466 -23.60 -22.03 -19.77
CA ALA A 466 -23.31 -20.68 -20.23
C ALA A 466 -24.54 -20.16 -20.96
N ASP A 467 -24.87 -18.89 -20.75
CA ASP A 467 -25.85 -18.17 -21.54
C ASP A 467 -25.09 -17.30 -22.56
N PRO A 468 -25.23 -17.55 -23.88
CA PRO A 468 -24.60 -16.73 -24.91
C PRO A 468 -24.99 -15.26 -24.84
N ASP A 469 -26.16 -14.91 -24.29
CA ASP A 469 -26.57 -13.52 -24.11
C ASP A 469 -25.93 -12.87 -22.86
N LEU A 470 -25.33 -13.66 -21.95
CA LEU A 470 -24.63 -13.21 -20.73
C LEU A 470 -23.11 -13.41 -20.75
N ALA A 471 -22.55 -14.00 -21.81
CA ALA A 471 -21.14 -14.37 -21.91
C ALA A 471 -20.37 -13.44 -22.88
N PRO A 472 -19.55 -12.47 -22.42
CA PRO A 472 -18.77 -11.61 -23.31
C PRO A 472 -17.80 -12.38 -24.22
N TRP A 473 -17.29 -13.51 -23.74
CA TRP A 473 -16.42 -14.42 -24.49
C TRP A 473 -17.15 -15.21 -25.61
N LEU A 474 -18.49 -15.19 -25.62
CA LEU A 474 -19.33 -15.66 -26.73
C LEU A 474 -19.83 -14.51 -27.64
N GLY A 475 -19.33 -13.27 -27.43
CA GLY A 475 -19.64 -12.10 -28.25
C GLY A 475 -20.73 -11.19 -27.69
N ALA A 476 -21.17 -11.40 -26.45
CA ALA A 476 -22.20 -10.60 -25.82
C ALA A 476 -21.69 -9.19 -25.43
N SER A 477 -22.51 -8.15 -25.63
CA SER A 477 -22.02 -6.76 -25.75
C SER A 477 -21.57 -6.09 -24.45
N TYR A 478 -22.25 -6.36 -23.34
CA TYR A 478 -21.86 -5.92 -22.00
C TYR A 478 -22.54 -6.85 -20.99
N ASN A 479 -21.78 -7.75 -20.37
CA ASN A 479 -22.31 -8.65 -19.35
C ASN A 479 -21.29 -8.90 -18.25
N TRP A 480 -21.57 -8.31 -17.11
CA TRP A 480 -20.96 -8.59 -15.81
C TRP A 480 -22.10 -9.04 -14.90
N ASN A 481 -21.98 -10.20 -14.27
CA ASN A 481 -23.00 -10.73 -13.36
C ASN A 481 -22.38 -11.27 -12.07
N TYR A 482 -22.61 -10.57 -10.97
CA TYR A 482 -21.97 -10.86 -9.69
C TYR A 482 -22.61 -12.08 -8.99
N GLN A 483 -21.96 -13.24 -9.10
CA GLN A 483 -22.47 -14.50 -8.59
C GLN A 483 -21.49 -15.21 -7.64
N ASN A 484 -22.01 -15.99 -6.69
CA ASN A 484 -21.17 -16.76 -5.76
C ASN A 484 -20.59 -18.03 -6.41
N ALA A 485 -21.26 -18.59 -7.42
CA ALA A 485 -20.85 -19.80 -8.12
C ALA A 485 -19.47 -19.62 -8.79
N ASP A 486 -19.25 -18.51 -9.50
CA ASP A 486 -17.97 -18.19 -10.15
C ASP A 486 -16.78 -18.31 -9.16
N THR A 487 -16.89 -17.72 -7.97
CA THR A 487 -15.84 -17.85 -6.95
C THR A 487 -15.78 -19.26 -6.35
N GLN A 488 -16.90 -19.96 -6.18
CA GLN A 488 -16.90 -21.37 -5.73
C GLN A 488 -16.09 -22.27 -6.68
N ILE A 489 -16.24 -22.04 -7.99
CA ILE A 489 -15.51 -22.74 -9.05
C ILE A 489 -14.02 -22.36 -9.05
N VAL A 490 -13.67 -21.09 -8.85
CA VAL A 490 -12.25 -20.67 -8.71
C VAL A 490 -11.60 -21.32 -7.48
N GLY A 491 -12.30 -21.34 -6.34
CA GLY A 491 -11.81 -22.03 -5.13
C GLY A 491 -11.58 -23.52 -5.36
N ALA A 492 -12.53 -24.19 -6.00
CA ALA A 492 -12.41 -25.61 -6.36
C ALA A 492 -11.27 -25.88 -7.35
N SER A 493 -11.07 -24.98 -8.33
CA SER A 493 -9.94 -25.02 -9.26
C SER A 493 -8.60 -24.94 -8.51
N ILE A 494 -8.47 -24.01 -7.54
CA ILE A 494 -7.27 -23.89 -6.69
C ILE A 494 -7.04 -25.18 -5.88
N GLU A 495 -8.07 -25.74 -5.25
CA GLU A 495 -7.94 -26.97 -4.44
C GLU A 495 -7.52 -28.17 -5.30
N ARG A 496 -8.15 -28.36 -6.47
CA ARG A 496 -7.86 -29.45 -7.40
C ARG A 496 -6.50 -29.30 -8.08
N ALA A 497 -6.10 -28.08 -8.44
CA ALA A 497 -4.80 -27.77 -9.04
C ALA A 497 -3.63 -27.99 -8.05
N THR A 498 -3.79 -27.52 -6.81
CA THR A 498 -2.72 -27.57 -5.79
C THR A 498 -2.68 -28.88 -5.01
N GLY A 499 -3.75 -29.68 -5.05
CA GLY A 499 -3.92 -30.88 -4.23
C GLY A 499 -4.06 -30.60 -2.73
N LYS A 500 -4.41 -29.37 -2.35
CA LYS A 500 -4.54 -28.90 -0.96
C LYS A 500 -5.93 -28.34 -0.73
N SER A 501 -6.43 -28.43 0.51
CA SER A 501 -7.64 -27.71 0.88
C SER A 501 -7.42 -26.19 0.89
N LEU A 502 -8.46 -25.42 0.58
CA LEU A 502 -8.38 -23.97 0.41
C LEU A 502 -7.82 -23.29 1.66
N ALA A 503 -8.30 -23.68 2.85
CA ALA A 503 -7.79 -23.13 4.11
C ALA A 503 -6.32 -23.50 4.38
N SER A 504 -5.86 -24.71 4.04
CA SER A 504 -4.46 -25.10 4.27
C SER A 504 -3.49 -24.45 3.28
N PHE A 505 -3.96 -24.17 2.06
CA PHE A 505 -3.24 -23.37 1.08
C PHE A 505 -3.18 -21.89 1.54
N ALA A 506 -4.31 -21.32 1.94
CA ALA A 506 -4.38 -19.96 2.48
C ALA A 506 -3.49 -19.75 3.71
N GLU A 507 -3.52 -20.68 4.67
CA GLU A 507 -2.67 -20.63 5.86
C GLU A 507 -1.18 -20.63 5.50
N ARG A 508 -0.75 -21.56 4.62
CA ARG A 508 0.67 -21.72 4.25
C ARG A 508 1.20 -20.58 3.40
N GLU A 509 0.46 -20.17 2.37
CA GLU A 509 0.98 -19.22 1.38
C GLU A 509 0.59 -17.76 1.66
N LEU A 510 -0.45 -17.49 2.46
CA LEU A 510 -0.97 -16.13 2.67
C LEU A 510 -1.03 -15.73 4.16
N PHE A 511 -1.89 -16.36 4.97
CA PHE A 511 -2.17 -15.90 6.34
C PHE A 511 -0.93 -15.90 7.23
N SER A 512 -0.20 -17.02 7.29
CA SER A 512 1.03 -17.12 8.08
C SER A 512 2.16 -16.21 7.58
N LYS A 513 2.16 -15.84 6.29
CA LYS A 513 3.16 -14.94 5.70
C LYS A 513 2.98 -13.50 6.18
N ILE A 514 1.74 -13.05 6.30
CA ILE A 514 1.39 -11.70 6.76
C ILE A 514 1.13 -11.61 8.27
N GLY A 515 1.23 -12.74 8.99
CA GLY A 515 0.94 -12.81 10.43
C GLY A 515 -0.53 -12.60 10.78
N MET A 516 -1.42 -13.02 9.88
CA MET A 516 -2.87 -13.03 10.05
C MET A 516 -3.31 -14.36 10.66
N SER A 517 -4.23 -14.32 11.62
CA SER A 517 -4.97 -15.51 12.09
C SER A 517 -6.38 -15.48 11.51
N ALA A 518 -6.81 -16.55 10.87
CA ALA A 518 -8.13 -16.62 10.25
C ALA A 518 -8.73 -18.04 10.24
N GLY A 519 -10.05 -18.13 10.22
CA GLY A 519 -10.80 -19.36 9.96
C GLY A 519 -11.60 -19.25 8.67
N TRP A 520 -11.46 -20.22 7.76
CA TRP A 520 -12.28 -20.28 6.55
C TRP A 520 -13.46 -21.24 6.74
N TRP A 521 -14.66 -20.79 6.43
CA TRP A 521 -15.89 -21.56 6.63
C TRP A 521 -16.11 -22.65 5.58
N GLN A 522 -16.78 -23.72 6.02
CA GLN A 522 -17.27 -24.81 5.17
C GLN A 522 -18.81 -24.86 5.13
N ASP A 523 -19.36 -25.41 4.05
CA ASP A 523 -20.77 -25.79 4.00
C ASP A 523 -21.06 -27.06 4.81
N GLY A 524 -22.31 -27.52 4.84
CA GLY A 524 -22.71 -28.73 5.56
C GLY A 524 -22.18 -30.05 4.96
N PHE A 525 -21.51 -29.99 3.81
CA PHE A 525 -20.95 -31.13 3.08
C PHE A 525 -19.41 -31.16 3.12
N GLY A 526 -18.79 -30.14 3.73
CA GLY A 526 -17.34 -30.02 3.89
C GLY A 526 -16.63 -29.27 2.76
N ASN A 527 -17.35 -28.65 1.82
CA ASN A 527 -16.73 -27.78 0.84
C ASN A 527 -16.38 -26.44 1.51
N TYR A 528 -15.17 -25.92 1.29
CA TYR A 528 -14.87 -24.54 1.65
C TYR A 528 -15.71 -23.57 0.82
N MET A 529 -16.12 -22.46 1.43
CA MET A 529 -16.92 -21.43 0.80
C MET A 529 -16.00 -20.23 0.45
N PRO A 530 -15.34 -20.19 -0.73
CA PRO A 530 -14.39 -19.14 -1.09
C PRO A 530 -15.04 -17.76 -1.23
N TRP A 531 -16.33 -17.72 -1.55
CA TRP A 531 -17.10 -16.49 -1.73
C TRP A 531 -17.54 -15.83 -0.43
N CYS A 532 -17.78 -16.60 0.64
CA CYS A 532 -17.78 -16.19 2.05
C CYS A 532 -17.97 -17.41 2.98
N CYS A 533 -17.40 -17.49 4.18
CA CYS A 533 -16.72 -16.45 4.95
C CYS A 533 -15.28 -16.83 5.36
N ILE A 534 -14.50 -15.78 5.61
CA ILE A 534 -13.28 -15.80 6.42
C ILE A 534 -13.60 -15.05 7.73
N ASP A 535 -13.28 -15.66 8.86
CA ASP A 535 -13.37 -15.03 10.18
C ASP A 535 -11.98 -14.61 10.65
N ALA A 536 -11.84 -13.34 11.00
CA ALA A 536 -10.60 -12.78 11.52
C ALA A 536 -10.89 -11.49 12.32
N THR A 537 -9.89 -10.91 12.98
CA THR A 537 -10.06 -9.57 13.58
C THR A 537 -10.07 -8.48 12.50
N THR A 538 -10.67 -7.32 12.77
CA THR A 538 -10.55 -6.15 11.85
C THR A 538 -9.09 -5.76 11.59
N ARG A 539 -8.21 -6.00 12.58
CA ARG A 539 -6.76 -5.79 12.46
C ARG A 539 -6.07 -6.79 11.53
N ASP A 540 -6.63 -7.99 11.35
CA ASP A 540 -6.14 -8.99 10.39
C ASP A 540 -6.58 -8.66 8.97
N PHE A 541 -7.84 -8.23 8.78
CA PHE A 541 -8.27 -7.68 7.50
C PHE A 541 -7.41 -6.48 7.07
N ALA A 542 -6.99 -5.62 8.01
CA ALA A 542 -6.03 -4.54 7.73
C ALA A 542 -4.63 -5.03 7.30
N ARG A 543 -4.19 -6.25 7.70
CA ARG A 543 -2.92 -6.84 7.23
C ARG A 543 -3.02 -7.22 5.75
N PHE A 544 -4.14 -7.83 5.34
CA PHE A 544 -4.40 -8.15 3.93
C PHE A 544 -4.50 -6.88 3.07
N GLY A 545 -5.11 -5.80 3.60
CA GLY A 545 -5.11 -4.51 2.93
C GLY A 545 -3.70 -3.91 2.77
N LEU A 546 -2.87 -3.97 3.81
CA LEU A 546 -1.47 -3.47 3.75
C LEU A 546 -0.60 -4.27 2.76
N LEU A 547 -0.84 -5.58 2.64
CA LEU A 547 -0.21 -6.42 1.63
C LEU A 547 -0.52 -5.91 0.20
N TYR A 548 -1.78 -5.62 -0.09
CA TYR A 548 -2.21 -5.11 -1.41
C TYR A 548 -1.80 -3.65 -1.64
N ALA A 549 -1.77 -2.81 -0.61
CA ALA A 549 -1.24 -1.44 -0.68
C ALA A 549 0.24 -1.40 -1.14
N ARG A 550 0.97 -2.50 -0.93
CA ARG A 550 2.40 -2.67 -1.21
C ARG A 550 2.67 -3.76 -2.25
N GLU A 551 1.76 -3.94 -3.20
CA GLU A 551 1.94 -4.81 -4.38
C GLU A 551 2.25 -6.27 -4.02
N GLY A 552 1.67 -6.78 -2.94
CA GLY A 552 1.90 -8.16 -2.53
C GLY A 552 3.24 -8.40 -1.81
N LYS A 553 4.01 -7.34 -1.54
CA LYS A 553 5.25 -7.39 -0.75
C LYS A 553 4.93 -7.39 0.75
N TRP A 554 5.60 -8.27 1.51
CA TRP A 554 5.57 -8.31 2.97
C TRP A 554 6.95 -8.59 3.54
N GLN A 555 7.50 -7.65 4.31
CA GLN A 555 8.84 -7.76 4.93
C GLN A 555 9.93 -8.27 3.95
N GLY A 556 10.02 -7.63 2.76
CA GLY A 556 10.98 -7.97 1.71
C GLY A 556 10.66 -9.24 0.90
N SER A 557 9.58 -9.96 1.22
CA SER A 557 9.13 -11.14 0.46
C SER A 557 7.94 -10.81 -0.43
N ALA A 558 7.95 -11.21 -1.70
CA ALA A 558 6.74 -11.23 -2.52
C ALA A 558 5.85 -12.40 -2.07
N VAL A 559 4.70 -12.10 -1.49
CA VAL A 559 3.69 -13.08 -1.03
C VAL A 559 2.61 -13.28 -2.08
N VAL A 560 2.17 -12.18 -2.72
CA VAL A 560 1.36 -12.18 -3.94
C VAL A 560 2.21 -11.53 -5.03
N PRO A 561 2.19 -11.99 -6.30
CA PRO A 561 2.95 -11.33 -7.36
C PRO A 561 2.52 -9.88 -7.56
N ALA A 562 3.47 -8.96 -7.72
CA ALA A 562 3.16 -7.54 -7.92
C ALA A 562 2.31 -7.30 -9.19
N ALA A 563 2.62 -8.03 -10.28
CA ALA A 563 1.81 -8.02 -11.49
C ALA A 563 0.37 -8.50 -11.24
N TRP A 564 0.18 -9.54 -10.41
CA TRP A 564 -1.15 -9.99 -10.01
C TRP A 564 -1.91 -8.92 -9.23
N VAL A 565 -1.26 -8.24 -8.28
CA VAL A 565 -1.91 -7.16 -7.53
C VAL A 565 -2.34 -6.04 -8.46
N THR A 566 -1.50 -5.65 -9.43
CA THR A 566 -1.85 -4.63 -10.44
C THR A 566 -3.02 -5.09 -11.32
N GLU A 567 -2.93 -6.25 -11.99
CA GLU A 567 -3.99 -6.77 -12.89
C GLU A 567 -5.30 -7.04 -12.13
N SER A 568 -5.24 -7.65 -10.94
CA SER A 568 -6.44 -7.98 -10.16
C SER A 568 -7.19 -6.77 -9.61
N THR A 569 -6.53 -5.61 -9.50
CA THR A 569 -7.11 -4.35 -8.99
C THR A 569 -7.28 -3.29 -10.06
N GLU A 570 -7.04 -3.62 -11.33
CA GLU A 570 -7.29 -2.75 -12.47
C GLU A 570 -8.80 -2.62 -12.76
N LEU A 571 -9.21 -1.47 -13.33
CA LEU A 571 -10.57 -1.20 -13.78
C LEU A 571 -10.90 -2.00 -15.07
N SER A 572 -11.04 -3.33 -14.95
CA SER A 572 -11.26 -4.21 -16.10
C SER A 572 -12.67 -4.08 -16.71
N THR A 573 -13.68 -3.75 -15.90
CA THR A 573 -15.05 -3.48 -16.38
C THR A 573 -15.78 -2.45 -15.50
N ILE A 574 -16.59 -1.60 -16.11
CA ILE A 574 -17.46 -0.63 -15.41
C ILE A 574 -18.77 -1.34 -15.06
N THR A 575 -19.08 -1.54 -13.78
CA THR A 575 -20.26 -2.32 -13.35
C THR A 575 -21.60 -1.61 -13.60
N SER A 576 -21.60 -0.28 -13.58
CA SER A 576 -22.74 0.57 -13.89
C SER A 576 -22.27 2.00 -14.16
N PRO A 577 -22.77 2.71 -15.19
CA PRO A 577 -22.45 4.12 -15.43
C PRO A 577 -22.86 5.07 -14.29
N ALA A 578 -23.73 4.61 -13.37
CA ALA A 578 -24.17 5.38 -12.21
C ALA A 578 -23.29 5.20 -10.97
N LEU A 579 -22.36 4.23 -10.98
CA LEU A 579 -21.44 3.95 -9.88
C LEU A 579 -20.04 4.40 -10.28
N LYS A 580 -19.30 5.01 -9.35
CA LYS A 580 -17.88 5.36 -9.56
C LYS A 580 -16.93 4.19 -9.29
N VAL A 581 -17.43 2.96 -9.40
CA VAL A 581 -16.66 1.74 -9.14
C VAL A 581 -16.89 0.72 -10.24
N GLY A 582 -15.81 0.09 -10.69
CA GLY A 582 -15.85 -1.04 -11.59
C GLY A 582 -15.53 -2.34 -10.89
N TYR A 583 -15.00 -3.29 -11.66
CA TYR A 583 -14.63 -4.62 -11.19
C TYR A 583 -13.33 -5.11 -11.84
N GLY A 584 -12.45 -5.68 -11.02
CA GLY A 584 -11.25 -6.40 -11.44
C GLY A 584 -11.39 -7.90 -11.13
N TYR A 585 -10.32 -8.57 -10.70
CA TYR A 585 -10.39 -9.98 -10.28
C TYR A 585 -10.83 -10.09 -8.82
N PHE A 586 -12.14 -10.11 -8.62
CA PHE A 586 -12.78 -10.07 -7.29
C PHE A 586 -12.40 -8.84 -6.42
N TRP A 587 -12.13 -7.71 -7.07
CA TRP A 587 -11.87 -6.40 -6.45
C TRP A 587 -12.77 -5.32 -7.05
N TRP A 588 -13.02 -4.25 -6.28
CA TRP A 588 -13.82 -3.11 -6.69
C TRP A 588 -12.92 -1.86 -6.82
N PRO A 589 -12.30 -1.64 -7.98
CA PRO A 589 -11.56 -0.41 -8.27
C PRO A 589 -12.47 0.80 -8.41
N HIS A 590 -12.03 1.93 -7.90
CA HIS A 590 -12.64 3.22 -8.19
C HIS A 590 -12.26 3.71 -9.60
N VAL A 591 -13.12 4.49 -10.25
CA VAL A 591 -12.97 4.87 -11.68
C VAL A 591 -11.81 5.83 -11.98
N ASP A 592 -11.17 6.42 -10.97
CA ASP A 592 -9.94 7.20 -11.15
C ASP A 592 -8.65 6.34 -11.12
N GLY A 593 -8.75 5.05 -10.76
CA GLY A 593 -7.61 4.14 -10.64
C GLY A 593 -6.68 4.39 -9.45
N GLU A 594 -7.00 5.34 -8.57
CA GLU A 594 -6.18 5.72 -7.40
C GLU A 594 -6.35 4.74 -6.23
N TRP A 595 -7.57 4.22 -6.06
CA TRP A 595 -7.93 3.34 -4.96
C TRP A 595 -8.91 2.23 -5.35
N PHE A 596 -8.97 1.20 -4.50
CA PHE A 596 -9.83 0.03 -4.68
C PHE A 596 -10.24 -0.54 -3.33
N TYR A 597 -11.24 -1.43 -3.31
CA TYR A 597 -11.67 -2.09 -2.07
C TYR A 597 -12.14 -3.53 -2.28
N ALA A 598 -11.99 -4.32 -1.21
CA ALA A 598 -12.71 -5.59 -1.04
C ALA A 598 -14.06 -5.29 -0.39
N ALA A 599 -15.14 -5.81 -0.96
CA ALA A 599 -16.51 -5.54 -0.51
C ALA A 599 -17.18 -6.77 0.10
N GLY A 600 -17.59 -6.64 1.37
CA GLY A 600 -18.38 -7.62 2.09
C GLY A 600 -19.78 -7.10 2.38
N SER A 601 -20.77 -7.99 2.38
CA SER A 601 -22.17 -7.66 2.70
C SER A 601 -22.27 -6.87 4.02
N ARG A 602 -23.14 -5.86 4.03
CA ARG A 602 -23.29 -4.87 5.12
C ARG A 602 -21.98 -4.12 5.42
N SER A 603 -21.25 -3.72 4.38
CA SER A 603 -20.03 -2.92 4.47
C SER A 603 -18.95 -3.54 5.38
N ASN A 604 -18.68 -4.83 5.20
CA ASN A 604 -17.55 -5.56 5.82
C ASN A 604 -16.35 -5.49 4.87
N ASN A 605 -15.71 -4.32 4.80
CA ASN A 605 -14.87 -3.90 3.68
C ASN A 605 -13.41 -3.63 4.08
N ILE A 606 -12.52 -3.70 3.08
CA ILE A 606 -11.13 -3.26 3.17
C ILE A 606 -10.89 -2.27 2.03
N TYR A 607 -10.74 -0.98 2.34
CA TYR A 607 -10.44 0.08 1.38
C TYR A 607 -8.94 0.36 1.36
N ILE A 608 -8.37 0.58 0.17
CA ILE A 608 -6.92 0.62 -0.06
C ILE A 608 -6.60 1.70 -1.09
N HIS A 609 -5.78 2.68 -0.71
CA HIS A 609 -5.16 3.63 -1.62
C HIS A 609 -3.63 3.38 -1.60
N PRO A 610 -3.08 2.59 -2.53
CA PRO A 610 -1.69 2.13 -2.48
C PRO A 610 -0.67 3.27 -2.47
N GLY A 611 -0.92 4.33 -3.25
CA GLY A 611 -0.03 5.49 -3.35
C GLY A 611 0.07 6.34 -2.07
N LEU A 612 -0.91 6.25 -1.17
CA LEU A 612 -0.86 6.92 0.14
C LEU A 612 -0.42 5.98 1.29
N ASP A 613 -0.13 4.70 0.97
CA ASP A 613 0.00 3.58 1.91
C ASP A 613 -1.15 3.56 2.93
N LEU A 614 -2.37 3.85 2.47
CA LEU A 614 -3.54 4.12 3.30
C LEU A 614 -4.54 2.96 3.18
N ILE A 615 -4.90 2.38 4.33
CA ILE A 615 -5.79 1.21 4.41
C ILE A 615 -6.85 1.45 5.48
N VAL A 616 -8.10 1.09 5.19
CA VAL A 616 -9.21 1.11 6.14
C VAL A 616 -9.89 -0.25 6.14
N ALA A 617 -9.80 -0.98 7.24
CA ALA A 617 -10.64 -2.16 7.49
C ALA A 617 -11.83 -1.74 8.36
N ARG A 618 -13.05 -2.05 7.91
CA ARG A 618 -14.29 -1.71 8.62
C ARG A 618 -15.25 -2.90 8.59
N ASN A 619 -15.70 -3.34 9.76
CA ASN A 619 -16.62 -4.46 9.93
C ASN A 619 -17.91 -4.03 10.65
N SER A 620 -19.04 -4.62 10.27
CA SER A 620 -20.33 -4.42 10.96
C SER A 620 -20.50 -5.39 12.12
N THR A 621 -21.34 -5.04 13.10
CA THR A 621 -21.74 -5.88 14.24
C THR A 621 -22.15 -7.27 13.77
N LEU A 622 -21.40 -8.27 14.23
CA LEU A 622 -21.61 -9.69 14.04
C LEU A 622 -22.51 -10.24 15.15
N GLU A 623 -23.50 -11.02 14.73
CA GLU A 623 -24.36 -11.83 15.59
C GLU A 623 -24.18 -13.30 15.19
N PHE A 624 -23.82 -14.14 16.16
CA PHE A 624 -23.77 -15.59 15.98
C PHE A 624 -25.16 -16.20 16.15
N LEU A 625 -25.56 -17.07 15.23
CA LEU A 625 -26.81 -17.81 15.24
C LEU A 625 -26.50 -19.31 15.33
N GLY A 626 -26.48 -19.87 16.53
CA GLY A 626 -26.06 -21.25 16.80
C GLY A 626 -24.87 -21.30 17.75
N ASP A 627 -23.94 -22.24 17.54
CA ASP A 627 -22.67 -22.28 18.26
C ASP A 627 -21.74 -21.16 17.76
N GLU A 628 -21.27 -20.30 18.67
CA GLU A 628 -20.30 -19.23 18.40
C GLU A 628 -18.91 -19.74 17.98
N ASN A 629 -18.63 -21.04 18.20
CA ASN A 629 -17.40 -21.71 17.82
C ASN A 629 -17.54 -22.52 16.52
N ALA A 630 -18.74 -22.56 15.92
CA ALA A 630 -18.96 -23.21 14.63
C ALA A 630 -18.04 -22.63 13.55
N LYS A 631 -17.57 -23.48 12.65
CA LYS A 631 -16.86 -23.08 11.41
C LYS A 631 -17.48 -23.72 10.17
N ASP A 632 -18.66 -24.29 10.34
CA ASP A 632 -19.42 -24.98 9.34
C ASP A 632 -20.90 -24.58 9.43
N ARG A 633 -21.58 -24.64 8.28
CA ARG A 633 -23.01 -24.32 8.18
C ARG A 633 -23.94 -25.34 8.82
N ALA A 634 -23.46 -26.53 9.20
CA ALA A 634 -24.28 -27.55 9.84
C ALA A 634 -24.50 -27.29 11.34
N THR A 635 -23.61 -26.52 11.98
CA THR A 635 -23.64 -26.24 13.43
C THR A 635 -23.87 -24.77 13.78
N GLY A 636 -23.67 -23.83 12.84
CA GLY A 636 -23.92 -22.41 13.08
C GLY A 636 -24.12 -21.56 11.83
N ALA A 637 -24.50 -20.30 12.05
CA ALA A 637 -24.73 -19.31 11.02
C ALA A 637 -24.33 -17.90 11.49
N HIS A 638 -23.95 -17.03 10.56
CA HIS A 638 -23.66 -15.63 10.85
C HIS A 638 -24.76 -14.70 10.37
N ARG A 639 -24.97 -13.64 11.14
CA ARG A 639 -25.72 -12.46 10.75
C ARG A 639 -24.88 -11.23 11.05
N THR A 640 -24.94 -10.24 10.18
CA THR A 640 -24.39 -8.92 10.47
C THR A 640 -25.50 -7.90 10.31
N LEU A 641 -25.41 -6.80 11.07
CA LEU A 641 -26.37 -5.70 10.98
C LEU A 641 -25.99 -4.76 9.82
N PHE A 642 -26.99 -4.19 9.13
CA PHE A 642 -26.76 -3.21 8.07
C PHE A 642 -26.49 -1.84 8.67
N PRO A 643 -25.46 -1.08 8.21
CA PRO A 643 -25.38 0.34 8.52
C PRO A 643 -26.63 1.07 8.04
N ALA A 644 -27.16 1.98 8.85
CA ALA A 644 -28.40 2.69 8.56
C ALA A 644 -28.34 3.56 7.30
N LYS A 645 -27.17 4.17 7.01
CA LYS A 645 -26.89 4.83 5.74
C LYS A 645 -25.40 4.77 5.45
N TRP A 646 -25.01 4.10 4.37
CA TRP A 646 -23.61 3.95 3.98
C TRP A 646 -23.39 4.27 2.52
N ASP A 647 -22.41 5.12 2.24
CA ASP A 647 -21.82 5.31 0.93
C ASP A 647 -20.32 5.00 1.01
N HIS A 648 -19.82 4.22 0.05
CA HIS A 648 -18.45 3.73 0.04
C HIS A 648 -17.43 4.80 -0.36
N GLU A 649 -17.82 5.67 -1.28
CA GLU A 649 -17.00 6.78 -1.77
C GLU A 649 -16.95 7.89 -0.72
N GLU A 650 -18.12 8.35 -0.25
CA GLU A 650 -18.24 9.40 0.78
C GLU A 650 -17.41 9.06 2.03
N PHE A 651 -17.46 7.80 2.49
CA PHE A 651 -16.70 7.35 3.64
C PHE A 651 -15.18 7.36 3.39
N PHE A 652 -14.71 6.80 2.28
CA PHE A 652 -13.27 6.64 2.06
C PHE A 652 -12.61 7.96 1.65
N GLU A 653 -13.31 8.81 0.89
CA GLU A 653 -12.88 10.17 0.60
C GLU A 653 -12.68 11.00 1.87
N LEU A 654 -13.53 10.88 2.90
CA LEU A 654 -13.26 11.53 4.21
C LEU A 654 -11.93 11.10 4.84
N VAL A 655 -11.45 9.88 4.56
CA VAL A 655 -10.14 9.40 5.02
C VAL A 655 -9.01 9.87 4.11
N ILE A 656 -9.18 9.80 2.78
CA ILE A 656 -8.19 10.32 1.80
C ILE A 656 -7.97 11.82 2.02
N ASP A 657 -9.06 12.57 2.15
CA ASP A 657 -9.06 14.02 2.35
C ASP A 657 -8.40 14.42 3.68
N SER A 658 -8.34 13.50 4.67
CA SER A 658 -7.57 13.68 5.91
C SER A 658 -6.05 13.67 5.72
N VAL A 659 -5.54 13.20 4.58
CA VAL A 659 -4.11 13.29 4.25
C VAL A 659 -3.73 14.76 4.01
N ASN A 660 -2.73 15.26 4.75
CA ASN A 660 -2.26 16.64 4.67
C ASN A 660 -1.62 16.92 3.30
N GLN A 661 -2.28 17.72 2.49
CA GLN A 661 -1.82 18.26 1.20
C GLN A 661 -0.92 19.51 1.43
#